data_AF-A0A813XYU8-F1
#
_entry.id   AF-A0A813XYU8-F1
#
_cell.length_a   1.000
_cell.length_b   1.000
_cell.length_c   1.000
_cell.angle_alpha   90.00
_cell.angle_beta   90.00
_cell.angle_gamma   90.00
#
_symmetry.space_group_name_H-M   'P 1'
#
loop_
_entity.id
_entity.type
_entity.pdbx_description
1 polymer ?
#
loop_
_entity_poly.entity_id
_entity_poly.type
_entity_poly.pdbx_seq_one_letter_code
_entity_poly.pdbx_strand_id
1 'polypeptide(L)'
;MNQLFSRSFTNLIKSSILSKSIHLSCQTMGAQEKQARSAIKKYSKKSQLKPILIRSQMTVKELADAMDRPTQHVFDCLEQINFAIRSKRDSYIINKLDVITKIVQLSGFRYQMGGPQEIDFEKLELELDAKDDSRSKRPKPQATHLIRRPPVVTIMGHVDHGKTTLLDSLRGSHIVETEFGGITQHIGAFNVKDKNRMITFLDTPGHAAFSMMRSRGAKCTDIVVLVIAAEDGVMAQTVESINHAKSTGCPIIVAINKIDKVNEAQINRVKQELLKYELIPEEMGGEVQIVPISALKKTNLDVLKEEIWTQAEIMELKGDPKGLVEGYIIESTQDLHKGKLATVLIQRGTLMKGDYLVAGKTWCKVKYIYDENSQNLQKASLSQAVQIMGWKDLPHSGDEVLQVDTEHRAKEICDLRHKKEMLVKQKQDLEIIKKKRAEHDEFYHTELKKKHLSGIRYSISKMEPDSKSDSHVNPSGQIEVENNSIKKLHVIVKADVDGSLEAILKVLETYDAMDKVALDLVHFEVGQVKKSDLEMADTFNALIYCFNIPVNHSVEKEDNKNIKHFNVIYKLFDDLKEQLNNLAPLVEQEELIGEADIIKVFDYSESNKKSIKIAGGKCVEGHLDRKLKFKLVRNGESIVENEICKSLKHLKQDVNTIKRNVEFGFAFENLSVEPKSGDKLVCYSTKMVRVPIQWNLGF
;
A
#
# COMPACT_ATOMS: atom_id res chain seq x y z
N MET A 1 -18.67 63.89 2.52
CA MET A 1 -18.74 64.39 1.13
C MET A 1 -18.59 63.20 0.20
N ASN A 2 -19.70 62.82 -0.45
CA ASN A 2 -19.89 62.13 -1.74
C ASN A 2 -18.72 61.33 -2.35
N GLN A 3 -18.92 60.13 -2.92
CA GLN A 3 -19.88 59.90 -4.02
C GLN A 3 -19.94 58.39 -4.41
N LEU A 4 -21.05 57.99 -5.07
CA LEU A 4 -21.24 56.87 -6.03
C LEU A 4 -21.44 55.45 -5.45
N PHE A 5 -22.33 54.56 -5.92
CA PHE A 5 -23.27 54.48 -7.05
C PHE A 5 -24.36 53.45 -6.69
N SER A 6 -25.65 53.74 -6.84
CA SER A 6 -26.64 52.74 -7.27
C SER A 6 -27.82 53.43 -7.97
N ARG A 7 -28.07 53.01 -9.21
CA ARG A 7 -29.14 53.50 -10.08
C ARG A 7 -30.27 52.48 -10.07
N SER A 8 -31.48 52.92 -9.74
CA SER A 8 -32.74 52.32 -10.18
C SER A 8 -33.26 53.11 -11.39
N PHE A 9 -33.79 52.40 -12.39
CA PHE A 9 -34.53 52.95 -13.53
C PHE A 9 -35.98 52.42 -13.39
N THR A 10 -36.97 53.26 -13.08
CA THR A 10 -37.92 53.92 -14.02
C THR A 10 -38.71 52.91 -14.88
N ASN A 11 -40.01 53.01 -15.16
CA ASN A 11 -41.06 54.00 -14.93
C ASN A 11 -42.41 53.31 -15.31
N LEU A 12 -43.51 53.51 -14.56
CA LEU A 12 -44.71 54.31 -14.93
C LEU A 12 -45.51 53.75 -16.16
N ILE A 13 -46.83 53.54 -16.18
CA ILE A 13 -47.93 54.49 -15.89
C ILE A 13 -49.30 53.77 -16.03
N LYS A 14 -50.23 54.10 -15.11
CA LYS A 14 -51.69 54.41 -15.22
C LYS A 14 -52.62 53.50 -16.05
N SER A 15 -53.93 53.37 -15.80
CA SER A 15 -54.88 53.76 -14.75
C SER A 15 -56.24 53.24 -15.21
N SER A 16 -57.09 52.83 -14.25
CA SER A 16 -58.56 52.87 -14.28
C SER A 16 -59.32 52.07 -15.36
N ILE A 17 -60.46 51.51 -14.92
CA ILE A 17 -61.51 50.79 -15.69
C ILE A 17 -61.28 49.28 -15.73
N LEU A 18 -61.79 48.57 -14.73
CA LEU A 18 -62.34 47.21 -14.90
C LEU A 18 -63.24 46.83 -13.71
N SER A 19 -64.14 47.74 -13.34
CA SER A 19 -65.40 47.41 -12.66
C SER A 19 -66.45 47.06 -13.72
N LYS A 20 -66.43 45.82 -14.23
CA LYS A 20 -67.50 45.06 -14.91
C LYS A 20 -66.92 44.03 -15.88
N SER A 21 -66.50 42.88 -15.36
CA SER A 21 -66.44 41.61 -16.11
C SER A 21 -66.15 40.40 -15.21
N ILE A 22 -66.66 40.42 -13.98
CA ILE A 22 -66.61 39.31 -13.00
C ILE A 22 -67.65 38.19 -13.31
N HIS A 23 -68.22 38.14 -14.51
CA HIS A 23 -69.33 37.21 -14.80
C HIS A 23 -69.24 36.34 -16.05
N LEU A 24 -68.07 36.18 -16.69
CA LEU A 24 -67.95 35.28 -17.85
C LEU A 24 -66.82 34.24 -17.85
N SER A 25 -66.03 34.07 -16.79
CA SER A 25 -64.95 33.06 -16.75
C SER A 25 -65.14 31.89 -15.76
N CYS A 26 -66.29 31.82 -15.08
CA CYS A 26 -66.58 30.73 -14.14
C CYS A 26 -67.18 29.46 -14.81
N GLN A 27 -67.56 29.54 -16.09
CA GLN A 27 -68.12 28.40 -16.82
C GLN A 27 -67.07 27.59 -17.62
N THR A 28 -65.88 28.14 -17.86
CA THR A 28 -64.81 27.45 -18.62
C THR A 28 -63.90 26.59 -17.75
N MET A 29 -63.72 26.91 -16.46
CA MET A 29 -62.89 26.10 -15.55
C MET A 29 -63.54 24.76 -15.15
N GLY A 30 -64.87 24.71 -15.03
CA GLY A 30 -65.60 23.46 -14.72
C GLY A 30 -65.57 22.42 -15.85
N ALA A 31 -65.32 22.84 -17.09
CA ALA A 31 -65.23 21.95 -18.25
C ALA A 31 -63.84 21.29 -18.36
N GLN A 32 -62.77 22.02 -18.05
CA GLN A 32 -61.40 21.50 -18.03
C GLN A 32 -61.16 20.55 -16.84
N GLU A 33 -61.70 20.85 -15.65
CA GLU A 33 -61.65 19.92 -14.51
C GLU A 33 -62.45 18.63 -14.75
N LYS A 34 -63.60 18.71 -15.44
CA LYS A 34 -64.37 17.51 -15.82
C LYS A 34 -63.65 16.67 -16.88
N GLN A 35 -62.96 17.29 -17.84
CA GLN A 35 -62.12 16.58 -18.82
C GLN A 35 -60.92 15.90 -18.14
N ALA A 36 -60.20 16.57 -17.23
CA ALA A 36 -59.10 15.98 -16.47
C ALA A 36 -59.56 14.82 -15.56
N ARG A 37 -60.70 14.98 -14.85
CA ARG A 37 -61.31 13.90 -14.05
C ARG A 37 -61.78 12.72 -14.90
N SER A 38 -62.20 12.96 -16.15
CA SER A 38 -62.62 11.90 -17.09
C SER A 38 -61.43 11.14 -17.70
N ALA A 39 -60.30 11.82 -17.93
CA ALA A 39 -59.07 11.21 -18.44
C ALA A 39 -58.44 10.26 -17.42
N ILE A 40 -58.50 10.60 -16.13
CA ILE A 40 -58.02 9.75 -15.03
C ILE A 40 -58.94 8.53 -14.81
N LYS A 41 -60.26 8.70 -15.00
CA LYS A 41 -61.22 7.59 -14.92
C LYS A 41 -61.07 6.53 -16.02
N LYS A 42 -60.43 6.84 -17.15
CA LYS A 42 -60.16 5.85 -18.22
C LYS A 42 -59.21 4.73 -17.78
N TYR A 43 -58.43 4.90 -16.71
CA TYR A 43 -57.41 3.94 -16.28
C TYR A 43 -57.79 3.10 -15.05
N SER A 44 -59.02 3.17 -14.57
CA SER A 44 -59.47 2.35 -13.43
C SER A 44 -60.00 0.98 -13.87
N LYS A 45 -59.12 0.09 -14.32
CA LYS A 45 -59.38 -1.37 -14.26
C LYS A 45 -58.55 -1.95 -13.13
N LYS A 46 -59.15 -2.06 -11.94
CA LYS A 46 -58.56 -2.70 -10.76
C LYS A 46 -58.53 -4.23 -10.95
N SER A 47 -57.41 -4.78 -11.43
CA SER A 47 -56.95 -6.15 -11.15
C SER A 47 -55.71 -6.49 -11.99
N GLN A 48 -54.63 -6.96 -11.36
CA GLN A 48 -53.39 -7.57 -11.92
C GLN A 48 -52.09 -6.72 -12.06
N LEU A 49 -51.98 -5.52 -11.49
CA LEU A 49 -50.72 -4.76 -11.56
C LEU A 49 -49.73 -5.18 -10.45
N LYS A 50 -48.47 -5.45 -10.82
CA LYS A 50 -47.36 -5.79 -9.89
C LYS A 50 -47.16 -4.65 -8.87
N PRO A 51 -46.80 -4.95 -7.60
CA PRO A 51 -46.50 -3.91 -6.62
C PRO A 51 -45.26 -3.12 -7.05
N ILE A 52 -45.34 -1.79 -6.96
CA ILE A 52 -44.27 -0.87 -7.32
C ILE A 52 -43.31 -0.72 -6.16
N LEU A 53 -42.02 -0.80 -6.45
CA LEU A 53 -40.96 -0.61 -5.46
C LEU A 53 -40.79 0.90 -5.17
N ILE A 54 -41.16 1.36 -3.99
CA ILE A 54 -41.02 2.76 -3.56
C ILE A 54 -39.77 2.92 -2.68
N ARG A 55 -39.05 4.02 -2.85
CA ARG A 55 -37.90 4.42 -2.01
C ARG A 55 -38.19 5.70 -1.22
N SER A 56 -37.37 5.98 -0.21
CA SER A 56 -37.43 7.21 0.59
C SER A 56 -37.25 8.49 -0.24
N GLN A 57 -36.51 8.38 -1.34
CA GLN A 57 -36.33 9.44 -2.34
C GLN A 57 -36.38 8.80 -3.73
N MET A 58 -37.19 9.37 -4.61
CA MET A 58 -37.26 9.00 -6.03
C MET A 58 -37.36 10.26 -6.89
N THR A 59 -36.75 10.24 -8.06
CA THR A 59 -36.99 11.27 -9.06
C THR A 59 -38.36 11.08 -9.71
N VAL A 60 -38.94 12.16 -10.24
CA VAL A 60 -40.20 12.11 -11.00
C VAL A 60 -40.08 11.13 -12.17
N LYS A 61 -38.93 11.12 -12.86
CA LYS A 61 -38.64 10.18 -13.94
C LYS A 61 -38.63 8.73 -13.47
N GLU A 62 -37.89 8.41 -12.41
CA GLU A 62 -37.84 7.04 -11.86
C GLU A 62 -39.21 6.56 -11.39
N LEU A 63 -40.04 7.44 -10.81
CA LEU A 63 -41.38 7.09 -10.37
C LEU A 63 -42.33 6.86 -11.55
N ALA A 64 -42.19 7.65 -12.62
CA ALA A 64 -42.94 7.49 -13.86
C ALA A 64 -42.57 6.19 -14.59
N ASP A 65 -41.27 5.92 -14.71
CA ASP A 65 -40.73 4.68 -15.30
C ASP A 65 -41.16 3.45 -14.50
N ALA A 66 -41.16 3.52 -13.15
CA ALA A 66 -41.60 2.42 -12.29
C ALA A 66 -43.12 2.15 -12.38
N MET A 67 -43.90 3.15 -12.77
CA MET A 67 -45.35 3.04 -12.98
C MET A 67 -45.72 2.67 -14.43
N ASP A 68 -44.75 2.68 -15.35
CA ASP A 68 -44.98 2.62 -16.81
C ASP A 68 -45.96 3.70 -17.27
N ARG A 69 -45.74 4.94 -16.81
CA ARG A 69 -46.57 6.11 -17.10
C ARG A 69 -45.71 7.30 -17.56
N PRO A 70 -46.26 8.23 -18.36
CA PRO A 70 -45.53 9.44 -18.72
C PRO A 70 -45.27 10.32 -17.48
N THR A 71 -44.16 11.06 -17.47
CA THR A 71 -43.78 11.98 -16.37
C THR A 71 -44.87 13.00 -16.05
N GLN A 72 -45.65 13.39 -17.06
CA GLN A 72 -46.79 14.30 -16.93
C GLN A 72 -47.87 13.78 -15.95
N HIS A 73 -48.11 12.47 -15.92
CA HIS A 73 -49.06 11.85 -14.99
C HIS A 73 -48.63 12.03 -13.52
N VAL A 74 -47.32 11.96 -13.25
CA VAL A 74 -46.77 12.18 -11.92
C VAL A 74 -46.90 13.64 -11.50
N PHE A 75 -46.70 14.58 -12.43
CA PHE A 75 -46.95 16.01 -12.18
C PHE A 75 -48.42 16.30 -11.88
N ASP A 76 -49.35 15.69 -12.62
CA ASP A 76 -50.79 15.85 -12.39
C ASP A 76 -51.20 15.32 -11.00
N CYS A 77 -50.61 14.20 -10.57
CA CYS A 77 -50.82 13.66 -9.22
C CYS A 77 -50.25 14.57 -8.12
N LEU A 78 -49.10 15.20 -8.36
CA LEU A 78 -48.50 16.15 -7.43
C LEU A 78 -49.34 17.43 -7.27
N GLU A 79 -49.94 17.91 -8.36
CA GLU A 79 -50.87 19.04 -8.34
C GLU A 79 -52.13 18.70 -7.52
N GLN A 80 -52.67 17.49 -7.66
CA GLN A 80 -53.83 17.04 -6.86
C GLN A 80 -53.55 16.93 -5.36
N ILE A 81 -52.32 16.59 -4.97
CA ILE A 81 -51.89 16.51 -3.57
C ILE A 81 -51.58 17.91 -3.01
N ASN A 82 -51.67 18.96 -3.84
CA ASN A 82 -51.32 20.35 -3.51
C ASN A 82 -49.87 20.49 -3.01
N PHE A 83 -48.96 19.71 -3.61
CA PHE A 83 -47.54 19.74 -3.26
C PHE A 83 -46.82 20.85 -4.05
N ALA A 84 -46.23 21.82 -3.35
CA ALA A 84 -45.57 22.97 -3.97
C ALA A 84 -44.24 22.56 -4.64
N ILE A 85 -44.24 22.47 -5.98
CA ILE A 85 -43.05 22.18 -6.77
C ILE A 85 -42.37 23.50 -7.18
N ARG A 86 -41.05 23.59 -6.98
CA ARG A 86 -40.24 24.77 -7.38
C ARG A 86 -39.96 24.83 -8.88
N SER A 87 -39.90 23.69 -9.57
CA SER A 87 -39.70 23.61 -11.03
C SER A 87 -40.26 22.30 -11.62
N LYS A 88 -40.95 22.39 -12.76
CA LYS A 88 -41.45 21.22 -13.52
C LYS A 88 -40.32 20.61 -14.37
N ARG A 89 -39.39 19.89 -13.73
CA ARG A 89 -38.29 19.17 -14.38
C ARG A 89 -38.35 17.68 -14.07
N ASP A 90 -38.03 16.82 -15.03
CA ASP A 90 -38.06 15.35 -14.87
C ASP A 90 -37.09 14.84 -13.79
N SER A 91 -36.02 15.59 -13.53
CA SER A 91 -35.00 15.30 -12.50
C SER A 91 -35.40 15.78 -11.09
N TYR A 92 -36.62 16.25 -10.88
CA TYR A 92 -37.06 16.70 -9.57
C TYR A 92 -37.14 15.53 -8.59
N ILE A 93 -36.48 15.67 -7.43
CA ILE A 93 -36.43 14.62 -6.40
C ILE A 93 -37.56 14.86 -5.40
N ILE A 94 -38.41 13.84 -5.22
CA ILE A 94 -39.46 13.84 -4.21
C ILE A 94 -38.85 13.28 -2.92
N ASN A 95 -38.55 14.15 -1.96
CA ASN A 95 -37.85 13.77 -0.72
C ASN A 95 -38.79 13.25 0.39
N LYS A 96 -40.11 13.20 0.14
CA LYS A 96 -41.11 12.81 1.13
C LYS A 96 -41.79 11.50 0.73
N LEU A 97 -41.56 10.44 1.51
CA LEU A 97 -42.15 9.12 1.33
C LEU A 97 -43.70 9.17 1.30
N ASP A 98 -44.30 10.02 2.12
CA ASP A 98 -45.76 10.22 2.19
C ASP A 98 -46.35 10.75 0.87
N VAL A 99 -45.56 11.51 0.12
CA VAL A 99 -46.00 12.08 -1.16
C VAL A 99 -45.89 11.00 -2.24
N ILE A 100 -44.78 10.24 -2.25
CA ILE A 100 -44.59 9.14 -3.21
C ILE A 100 -45.64 8.05 -3.03
N THR A 101 -45.93 7.64 -1.78
CA THR A 101 -46.95 6.65 -1.48
C THR A 101 -48.34 7.11 -1.92
N LYS A 102 -48.70 8.38 -1.69
CA LYS A 102 -49.96 8.97 -2.17
C LYS A 102 -50.06 9.00 -3.70
N ILE A 103 -48.98 9.33 -4.42
CA ILE A 103 -48.97 9.32 -5.89
C ILE A 103 -49.23 7.92 -6.44
N VAL A 104 -48.57 6.91 -5.86
CA VAL A 104 -48.72 5.51 -6.28
C VAL A 104 -50.14 4.99 -5.97
N GLN A 105 -50.69 5.37 -4.81
CA GLN A 105 -52.08 5.05 -4.44
C GLN A 105 -53.10 5.73 -5.35
N LEU A 106 -52.94 7.02 -5.66
CA LEU A 106 -53.81 7.77 -6.59
C LEU A 106 -53.79 7.17 -7.98
N SER A 107 -52.64 6.63 -8.39
CA SER A 107 -52.44 5.98 -9.68
C SER A 107 -52.95 4.53 -9.73
N GLY A 108 -53.47 4.01 -8.61
CA GLY A 108 -54.11 2.70 -8.53
C GLY A 108 -53.17 1.51 -8.35
N PHE A 109 -51.90 1.75 -8.04
CA PHE A 109 -50.89 0.71 -7.81
C PHE A 109 -50.71 0.40 -6.32
N ARG A 110 -50.34 -0.85 -6.01
CA ARG A 110 -49.85 -1.23 -4.67
C ARG A 110 -48.36 -0.92 -4.60
N TYR A 111 -47.84 -0.64 -3.41
CA TYR A 111 -46.42 -0.38 -3.22
C TYR A 111 -45.76 -1.42 -2.31
N GLN A 112 -44.47 -1.62 -2.51
CA GLN A 112 -43.57 -2.38 -1.65
C GLN A 112 -42.35 -1.51 -1.35
N MET A 113 -41.84 -1.55 -0.12
CA MET A 113 -40.62 -0.81 0.21
C MET A 113 -39.44 -1.45 -0.50
N GLY A 114 -38.74 -0.64 -1.30
CA GLY A 114 -37.48 -1.03 -1.89
C GLY A 114 -36.39 -1.08 -0.86
N GLY A 115 -35.71 -2.23 -0.75
CA GLY A 115 -34.37 -2.25 -0.19
C GLY A 115 -33.44 -1.32 -0.99
N PRO A 116 -32.27 -0.95 -0.43
CA PRO A 116 -31.26 -0.24 -1.18
C PRO A 116 -30.95 -1.01 -2.46
N GLN A 117 -30.86 -0.29 -3.58
CA GLN A 117 -30.55 -0.88 -4.87
C GLN A 117 -29.17 -1.51 -4.75
N GLU A 118 -29.10 -2.85 -4.73
CA GLU A 118 -27.82 -3.52 -4.81
C GLU A 118 -27.25 -3.21 -6.20
N ILE A 119 -26.19 -2.42 -6.22
CA ILE A 119 -25.42 -2.20 -7.43
C ILE A 119 -24.84 -3.57 -7.78
N ASP A 120 -25.25 -4.13 -8.91
CA ASP A 120 -24.69 -5.36 -9.42
C ASP A 120 -23.32 -5.05 -10.03
N PHE A 121 -22.29 -5.09 -9.19
CA PHE A 121 -20.91 -4.82 -9.57
C PHE A 121 -20.40 -5.81 -10.63
N GLU A 122 -20.87 -7.06 -10.62
CA GLU A 122 -20.43 -8.08 -11.58
C GLU A 122 -20.90 -7.76 -12.99
N LYS A 123 -22.16 -7.33 -13.14
CA LYS A 123 -22.69 -6.90 -14.43
C LYS A 123 -21.95 -5.67 -14.99
N LEU A 124 -21.67 -4.70 -14.14
CA LEU A 124 -20.91 -3.49 -14.52
C LEU A 124 -19.48 -3.83 -14.92
N GLU A 125 -18.83 -4.76 -14.23
CA GLU A 125 -17.49 -5.21 -14.56
C GLU A 125 -17.43 -5.91 -15.93
N LEU A 126 -18.38 -6.81 -16.21
CA LEU A 126 -18.49 -7.49 -17.50
C LEU A 126 -18.74 -6.53 -18.67
N GLU A 127 -19.58 -5.51 -18.46
CA GLU A 127 -19.82 -4.47 -19.47
C GLU A 127 -18.59 -3.60 -19.75
N LEU A 128 -17.75 -3.35 -18.74
CA LEU A 128 -16.50 -2.61 -18.90
C LEU A 128 -15.43 -3.47 -19.58
N ASP A 129 -15.33 -4.75 -19.25
CA ASP A 129 -14.37 -5.67 -19.86
C ASP A 129 -14.66 -5.91 -21.35
N ALA A 130 -15.94 -5.95 -21.75
CA ALA A 130 -16.33 -6.05 -23.15
C ALA A 130 -15.94 -4.81 -23.99
N LYS A 131 -15.68 -3.65 -23.35
CA LYS A 131 -15.31 -2.39 -24.03
C LYS A 131 -13.80 -2.14 -24.07
N ASP A 132 -13.03 -2.88 -23.27
CA ASP A 132 -11.58 -2.77 -23.20
C ASP A 132 -10.89 -3.72 -24.19
N ASP A 133 -10.89 -3.35 -25.49
CA ASP A 133 -10.21 -4.12 -26.55
C ASP A 133 -8.70 -4.28 -26.30
N SER A 134 -8.10 -3.40 -25.49
CA SER A 134 -6.67 -3.41 -25.19
C SER A 134 -6.25 -4.49 -24.20
N ARG A 135 -7.20 -5.23 -23.59
CA ARG A 135 -6.88 -6.43 -22.82
C ARG A 135 -6.69 -7.67 -23.67
N SER A 136 -7.23 -7.70 -24.88
CA SER A 136 -7.07 -8.86 -25.75
C SER A 136 -5.66 -8.83 -26.34
N LYS A 137 -4.80 -9.77 -25.90
CA LYS A 137 -3.55 -10.06 -26.62
C LYS A 137 -3.93 -10.18 -28.08
N ARG A 138 -3.33 -9.32 -28.91
CA ARG A 138 -3.68 -9.27 -30.33
C ARG A 138 -3.55 -10.69 -30.90
N PRO A 139 -4.39 -11.06 -31.87
CA PRO A 139 -4.31 -12.38 -32.48
C PRO A 139 -2.86 -12.65 -32.93
N LYS A 140 -2.43 -13.90 -32.77
CA LYS A 140 -1.08 -14.32 -33.14
C LYS A 140 -0.81 -13.85 -34.59
N PRO A 141 0.33 -13.19 -34.84
CA PRO A 141 0.65 -12.70 -36.18
C PRO A 141 0.71 -13.86 -37.18
N GLN A 142 0.36 -13.58 -38.43
CA GLN A 142 0.46 -14.57 -39.50
C GLN A 142 1.92 -15.00 -39.68
N ALA A 143 2.13 -16.31 -39.90
CA ALA A 143 3.47 -16.90 -40.00
C ALA A 143 4.33 -16.29 -41.12
N THR A 144 3.71 -15.71 -42.15
CA THR A 144 4.38 -15.04 -43.28
C THR A 144 5.06 -13.72 -42.91
N HIS A 145 4.63 -13.06 -41.84
CA HIS A 145 5.16 -11.76 -41.41
C HIS A 145 6.22 -11.87 -40.31
N LEU A 146 6.48 -13.09 -39.82
CA LEU A 146 7.43 -13.35 -38.76
C LEU A 146 8.86 -13.35 -39.31
N ILE A 147 9.70 -12.46 -38.76
CA ILE A 147 11.13 -12.39 -39.04
C ILE A 147 11.88 -12.86 -37.79
N ARG A 148 13.08 -13.43 -37.95
CA ARG A 148 13.96 -13.73 -36.82
C ARG A 148 14.26 -12.45 -36.03
N ARG A 149 14.09 -12.49 -34.71
CA ARG A 149 14.36 -11.34 -33.83
C ARG A 149 15.56 -11.58 -32.92
N PRO A 150 16.26 -10.52 -32.48
CA PRO A 150 17.29 -10.60 -31.44
C PRO A 150 16.77 -11.27 -30.15
N PRO A 151 17.59 -12.10 -29.47
CA PRO A 151 17.23 -12.61 -28.16
C PRO A 151 17.31 -11.53 -27.09
N VAL A 152 16.34 -11.54 -26.17
CA VAL A 152 16.39 -10.75 -24.93
C VAL A 152 16.83 -11.66 -23.79
N VAL A 153 17.90 -11.27 -23.09
CA VAL A 153 18.58 -12.09 -22.10
C VAL A 153 18.60 -11.39 -20.75
N THR A 154 18.12 -12.04 -19.69
CA THR A 154 18.30 -11.51 -18.33
C THR A 154 19.51 -12.14 -17.66
N ILE A 155 20.35 -11.34 -17.00
CA ILE A 155 21.42 -11.85 -16.15
C ILE A 155 20.95 -11.90 -14.69
N MET A 156 21.00 -13.08 -14.09
CA MET A 156 20.58 -13.34 -12.71
C MET A 156 21.70 -14.02 -11.90
N GLY A 157 21.57 -14.01 -10.57
CA GLY A 157 22.56 -14.63 -9.67
C GLY A 157 22.67 -13.89 -8.33
N HIS A 158 23.47 -14.44 -7.42
CA HIS A 158 23.71 -13.88 -6.09
C HIS A 158 24.52 -12.56 -6.14
N VAL A 159 24.43 -11.77 -5.06
CA VAL A 159 25.31 -10.61 -4.83
C VAL A 159 26.78 -11.05 -4.92
N ASP A 160 27.66 -10.19 -5.43
CA ASP A 160 29.10 -10.43 -5.59
C ASP A 160 29.55 -11.60 -6.48
N HIS A 161 28.63 -12.23 -7.20
CA HIS A 161 28.96 -13.20 -8.25
C HIS A 161 29.49 -12.55 -9.55
N GLY A 162 29.54 -11.21 -9.62
CA GLY A 162 30.11 -10.47 -10.75
C GLY A 162 29.16 -10.29 -11.95
N LYS A 163 27.84 -10.22 -11.71
CA LYS A 163 26.82 -9.93 -12.75
C LYS A 163 27.11 -8.60 -13.46
N THR A 164 27.22 -7.53 -12.70
CA THR A 164 27.47 -6.19 -13.21
C THR A 164 28.83 -6.11 -13.90
N THR A 165 29.85 -6.77 -13.35
CA THR A 165 31.18 -6.89 -13.98
C THR A 165 31.14 -7.62 -15.33
N LEU A 166 30.30 -8.65 -15.45
CA LEU A 166 30.07 -9.37 -16.70
C LEU A 166 29.42 -8.43 -17.74
N LEU A 167 28.40 -7.69 -17.33
CA LEU A 167 27.69 -6.75 -18.19
C LEU A 167 28.60 -5.59 -18.64
N ASP A 168 29.41 -5.05 -17.73
CA ASP A 168 30.44 -4.05 -18.06
C ASP A 168 31.45 -4.56 -19.09
N SER A 169 31.89 -5.81 -18.90
CA SER A 169 32.82 -6.45 -19.82
C SER A 169 32.22 -6.69 -21.20
N LEU A 170 30.91 -6.98 -21.27
CA LEU A 170 30.15 -7.14 -22.50
C LEU A 170 29.85 -5.80 -23.19
N ARG A 171 29.63 -4.73 -22.41
CA ARG A 171 29.32 -3.38 -22.91
C ARG A 171 30.57 -2.59 -23.29
N GLY A 172 31.73 -2.92 -22.72
CA GLY A 172 32.94 -2.13 -22.84
C GLY A 172 32.89 -0.84 -22.00
N SER A 173 32.05 -0.80 -20.98
CA SER A 173 31.88 0.30 -20.03
C SER A 173 32.35 -0.08 -18.62
N HIS A 174 32.45 0.91 -17.73
CA HIS A 174 32.78 0.74 -16.31
C HIS A 174 31.67 1.33 -15.42
N ILE A 175 30.49 0.70 -15.39
CA ILE A 175 29.33 1.11 -14.60
C ILE A 175 29.54 0.79 -13.11
N VAL A 176 30.20 -0.33 -12.79
CA VAL A 176 30.45 -0.76 -11.40
C VAL A 176 31.15 0.30 -10.57
N GLU A 177 32.04 1.10 -11.17
CA GLU A 177 32.76 2.18 -10.48
C GLU A 177 31.88 3.41 -10.20
N THR A 178 30.80 3.58 -10.97
CA THR A 178 29.86 4.70 -10.85
C THR A 178 28.66 4.41 -9.95
N GLU A 179 28.35 3.14 -9.70
CA GLU A 179 27.23 2.73 -8.85
C GLU A 179 27.55 2.88 -7.36
N PHE A 180 26.65 3.55 -6.63
CA PHE A 180 26.81 3.76 -5.19
C PHE A 180 26.77 2.44 -4.42
N GLY A 181 27.81 2.20 -3.61
CA GLY A 181 27.93 0.97 -2.83
C GLY A 181 28.39 -0.26 -3.62
N GLY A 182 28.76 -0.09 -4.91
CA GLY A 182 29.24 -1.18 -5.75
C GLY A 182 28.19 -2.25 -6.07
N ILE A 183 26.90 -1.93 -5.90
CA ILE A 183 25.78 -2.82 -6.16
C ILE A 183 24.83 -2.21 -7.19
N THR A 184 24.32 -3.07 -8.08
CA THR A 184 23.24 -2.71 -9.00
C THR A 184 21.92 -2.67 -8.27
N GLN A 185 21.18 -1.57 -8.40
CA GLN A 185 19.91 -1.32 -7.71
C GLN A 185 18.74 -1.11 -8.66
N HIS A 186 19.01 -0.87 -9.95
CA HIS A 186 18.01 -0.60 -11.00
C HIS A 186 18.02 -1.68 -12.07
N ILE A 187 16.90 -1.85 -12.77
CA ILE A 187 16.88 -2.75 -13.94
C ILE A 187 17.38 -1.97 -15.15
N GLY A 188 18.63 -2.20 -15.52
CA GLY A 188 19.21 -1.66 -16.74
C GLY A 188 18.87 -2.54 -17.95
N ALA A 189 18.58 -1.92 -19.10
CA ALA A 189 18.51 -2.62 -20.37
C ALA A 189 19.48 -2.01 -21.36
N PHE A 190 20.26 -2.85 -22.03
CA PHE A 190 21.23 -2.39 -23.01
C PHE A 190 21.40 -3.38 -24.16
N ASN A 191 21.86 -2.86 -25.29
CA ASN A 191 21.96 -3.59 -26.53
C ASN A 191 23.44 -3.81 -26.88
N VAL A 192 23.88 -5.06 -26.85
CA VAL A 192 25.24 -5.45 -27.27
C VAL A 192 25.21 -5.83 -28.73
N LYS A 193 26.04 -5.19 -29.54
CA LYS A 193 26.29 -5.58 -30.93
C LYS A 193 27.42 -6.59 -30.96
N ASP A 194 27.13 -7.80 -31.41
CA ASP A 194 28.12 -8.82 -31.68
C ASP A 194 28.17 -9.11 -33.19
N LYS A 195 29.29 -8.75 -33.82
CA LYS A 195 29.47 -8.82 -35.28
C LYS A 195 28.37 -8.03 -36.01
N ASN A 196 27.39 -8.73 -36.60
CA ASN A 196 26.23 -8.17 -37.30
C ASN A 196 24.89 -8.50 -36.61
N ARG A 197 24.94 -9.06 -35.41
CA ARG A 197 23.77 -9.47 -34.65
C ARG A 197 23.68 -8.64 -33.36
N MET A 198 22.48 -8.51 -32.81
CA MET A 198 22.22 -7.75 -31.59
C MET A 198 21.71 -8.70 -30.51
N ILE A 199 22.16 -8.50 -29.28
CA ILE A 199 21.61 -9.16 -28.09
C ILE A 199 21.19 -8.05 -27.13
N THR A 200 19.98 -8.14 -26.60
CA THR A 200 19.50 -7.19 -25.59
C THR A 200 19.64 -7.83 -24.22
N PHE A 201 20.42 -7.23 -23.35
CA PHE A 201 20.63 -7.69 -21.99
C PHE A 201 19.78 -6.86 -21.02
N LEU A 202 19.14 -7.55 -20.08
CA LEU A 202 18.52 -6.96 -18.89
C LEU A 202 19.38 -7.30 -17.68
N ASP A 203 19.85 -6.26 -17.00
CA ASP A 203 20.52 -6.39 -15.71
C ASP A 203 19.48 -6.46 -14.60
N THR A 204 19.62 -7.44 -13.69
CA THR A 204 18.75 -7.52 -12.52
C THR A 204 19.56 -7.49 -11.22
N PRO A 205 19.11 -6.72 -10.22
CA PRO A 205 19.77 -6.69 -8.92
C PRO A 205 19.72 -8.05 -8.22
N GLY A 206 20.86 -8.42 -7.61
CA GLY A 206 21.01 -9.70 -6.92
C GLY A 206 20.37 -9.77 -5.54
N HIS A 207 20.18 -8.63 -4.89
CA HIS A 207 19.74 -8.58 -3.50
C HIS A 207 18.29 -9.06 -3.33
N ALA A 208 18.03 -9.82 -2.26
CA ALA A 208 16.72 -10.41 -1.97
C ALA A 208 15.55 -9.40 -1.94
N ALA A 209 15.74 -8.16 -1.48
CA ALA A 209 14.71 -7.10 -1.51
C ALA A 209 14.14 -6.83 -2.93
N PHE A 210 14.91 -7.12 -3.98
CA PHE A 210 14.52 -6.90 -5.37
C PHE A 210 14.02 -8.17 -6.08
N SER A 211 13.41 -9.11 -5.34
CA SER A 211 12.89 -10.36 -5.92
C SER A 211 11.84 -10.11 -7.02
N MET A 212 11.01 -9.06 -6.87
CA MET A 212 10.02 -8.68 -7.90
C MET A 212 10.67 -8.22 -9.21
N MET A 213 11.80 -7.52 -9.12
CA MET A 213 12.58 -7.11 -10.29
C MET A 213 13.12 -8.33 -11.06
N ARG A 214 13.61 -9.36 -10.33
CA ARG A 214 14.03 -10.63 -10.95
C ARG A 214 12.85 -11.35 -11.62
N SER A 215 11.69 -11.41 -10.97
CA SER A 215 10.48 -12.01 -11.56
C SER A 215 10.05 -11.27 -12.85
N ARG A 216 10.12 -9.93 -12.86
CA ARG A 216 9.84 -9.11 -14.04
C ARG A 216 10.84 -9.38 -15.17
N GLY A 217 12.14 -9.41 -14.86
CA GLY A 217 13.17 -9.77 -15.83
C GLY A 217 12.92 -11.13 -16.47
N ALA A 218 12.63 -12.16 -15.66
CA ALA A 218 12.29 -13.50 -16.18
C ALA A 218 11.07 -13.49 -17.12
N LYS A 219 10.00 -12.76 -16.79
CA LYS A 219 8.79 -12.68 -17.63
C LYS A 219 9.02 -11.98 -18.96
N CYS A 220 9.90 -10.98 -19.00
CA CYS A 220 10.15 -10.16 -20.17
C CYS A 220 11.21 -10.75 -21.13
N THR A 221 11.88 -11.84 -20.75
CA THR A 221 13.05 -12.36 -21.48
C THR A 221 12.86 -13.75 -22.06
N ASP A 222 13.63 -13.99 -23.12
CA ASP A 222 13.61 -15.25 -23.85
C ASP A 222 14.57 -16.25 -23.20
N ILE A 223 15.72 -15.79 -22.69
CA ILE A 223 16.77 -16.64 -22.10
C ILE A 223 17.24 -16.02 -20.78
N VAL A 224 17.53 -16.86 -19.78
CA VAL A 224 18.12 -16.42 -18.51
C VAL A 224 19.56 -16.91 -18.40
N VAL A 225 20.51 -16.00 -18.18
CA VAL A 225 21.90 -16.33 -17.86
C VAL A 225 22.10 -16.28 -16.35
N LEU A 226 22.35 -17.43 -15.75
CA LEU A 226 22.57 -17.58 -14.32
C LEU A 226 24.07 -17.52 -14.01
N VAL A 227 24.51 -16.44 -13.36
CA VAL A 227 25.91 -16.21 -13.00
C VAL A 227 26.19 -16.76 -11.60
N ILE A 228 27.14 -17.70 -11.53
CA ILE A 228 27.52 -18.37 -10.29
C ILE A 228 29.03 -18.21 -10.11
N ALA A 229 29.47 -17.64 -9.00
CA ALA A 229 30.89 -17.60 -8.69
C ALA A 229 31.39 -19.02 -8.39
N ALA A 230 32.49 -19.43 -9.02
CA ALA A 230 33.10 -20.74 -8.80
C ALA A 230 33.65 -20.94 -7.37
N GLU A 231 33.97 -19.84 -6.67
CA GLU A 231 34.40 -19.85 -5.27
C GLU A 231 33.23 -20.15 -4.29
N ASP A 232 32.07 -19.54 -4.55
CA ASP A 232 30.93 -19.52 -3.63
C ASP A 232 29.97 -20.70 -3.88
N GLY A 233 29.74 -21.05 -5.16
CA GLY A 233 28.76 -22.06 -5.55
C GLY A 233 27.32 -21.57 -5.47
N VAL A 234 26.37 -22.49 -5.29
CA VAL A 234 24.93 -22.17 -5.33
C VAL A 234 24.47 -21.59 -3.99
N MET A 235 24.15 -20.30 -3.99
CA MET A 235 23.64 -19.55 -2.82
C MET A 235 22.11 -19.34 -2.86
N ALA A 236 21.51 -18.88 -1.75
CA ALA A 236 20.05 -18.70 -1.60
C ALA A 236 19.41 -17.85 -2.73
N GLN A 237 19.99 -16.71 -3.09
CA GLN A 237 19.49 -15.86 -4.18
C GLN A 237 19.64 -16.51 -5.57
N THR A 238 20.61 -17.40 -5.72
CA THR A 238 20.76 -18.22 -6.94
C THR A 238 19.58 -19.19 -7.04
N VAL A 239 19.19 -19.82 -5.93
CA VAL A 239 18.00 -20.69 -5.86
C VAL A 239 16.72 -19.94 -6.21
N GLU A 240 16.54 -18.72 -5.67
CA GLU A 240 15.40 -17.88 -6.05
C GLU A 240 15.39 -17.56 -7.55
N SER A 241 16.55 -17.24 -8.12
CA SER A 241 16.68 -16.94 -9.55
C SER A 241 16.32 -18.16 -10.41
N ILE A 242 16.74 -19.36 -9.99
CA ILE A 242 16.36 -20.63 -10.63
C ILE A 242 14.85 -20.83 -10.57
N ASN A 243 14.22 -20.60 -9.41
CA ASN A 243 12.78 -20.74 -9.25
C ASN A 243 11.99 -19.76 -10.14
N HIS A 244 12.44 -18.51 -10.26
CA HIS A 244 11.82 -17.53 -11.14
C HIS A 244 11.89 -17.97 -12.61
N ALA A 245 13.08 -18.37 -13.08
CA ALA A 245 13.27 -18.85 -14.46
C ALA A 245 12.45 -20.12 -14.76
N LYS A 246 12.39 -21.07 -13.82
CA LYS A 246 11.54 -22.28 -13.95
C LYS A 246 10.05 -21.93 -13.99
N SER A 247 9.60 -20.98 -13.17
CA SER A 247 8.19 -20.57 -13.11
C SER A 247 7.71 -19.91 -14.41
N THR A 248 8.60 -19.22 -15.13
CA THR A 248 8.30 -18.61 -16.42
C THR A 248 8.52 -19.56 -17.59
N GLY A 249 9.20 -20.69 -17.37
CA GLY A 249 9.57 -21.65 -18.42
C GLY A 249 10.69 -21.14 -19.33
N CYS A 250 11.50 -20.19 -18.88
CA CYS A 250 12.60 -19.66 -19.67
C CYS A 250 13.81 -20.61 -19.59
N PRO A 251 14.46 -20.96 -20.71
CA PRO A 251 15.68 -21.74 -20.70
C PRO A 251 16.82 -21.01 -19.97
N ILE A 252 17.61 -21.78 -19.22
CA ILE A 252 18.68 -21.28 -18.36
C ILE A 252 20.03 -21.67 -18.97
N ILE A 253 20.90 -20.68 -19.14
CA ILE A 253 22.32 -20.87 -19.45
C ILE A 253 23.11 -20.53 -18.18
N VAL A 254 24.00 -21.40 -17.73
CA VAL A 254 24.78 -21.16 -16.51
C VAL A 254 26.17 -20.64 -16.87
N ALA A 255 26.50 -19.46 -16.37
CA ALA A 255 27.82 -18.85 -16.50
C ALA A 255 28.59 -18.99 -15.17
N ILE A 256 29.58 -19.88 -15.12
CA ILE A 256 30.43 -20.06 -13.95
C ILE A 256 31.53 -19.01 -13.98
N ASN A 257 31.47 -18.01 -13.10
CA ASN A 257 32.36 -16.85 -13.08
C ASN A 257 33.55 -17.03 -12.13
N LYS A 258 34.55 -16.13 -12.24
CA LYS A 258 35.79 -16.07 -11.43
C LYS A 258 36.75 -17.25 -11.65
N ILE A 259 36.76 -17.87 -12.83
CA ILE A 259 37.66 -19.01 -13.13
C ILE A 259 39.16 -18.65 -13.04
N ASP A 260 39.49 -17.37 -12.98
CA ASP A 260 40.86 -16.87 -12.83
C ASP A 260 41.46 -17.11 -11.44
N LYS A 261 40.64 -17.38 -10.42
CA LYS A 261 41.08 -17.57 -9.02
C LYS A 261 41.06 -19.02 -8.54
N VAL A 262 40.49 -19.93 -9.32
CA VAL A 262 40.09 -21.26 -8.84
C VAL A 262 40.47 -22.38 -9.79
N ASN A 263 40.55 -23.58 -9.23
CA ASN A 263 40.95 -24.80 -9.93
C ASN A 263 39.72 -25.51 -10.52
N GLU A 264 39.97 -26.38 -11.51
CA GLU A 264 38.95 -27.16 -12.22
C GLU A 264 38.05 -28.01 -11.29
N ALA A 265 38.59 -28.46 -10.15
CA ALA A 265 37.82 -29.20 -9.14
C ALA A 265 36.63 -28.41 -8.57
N GLN A 266 36.77 -27.08 -8.41
CA GLN A 266 35.68 -26.24 -7.89
C GLN A 266 34.59 -26.02 -8.93
N ILE A 267 34.95 -25.95 -10.22
CA ILE A 267 33.99 -25.89 -11.32
C ILE A 267 33.12 -27.17 -11.32
N ASN A 268 33.76 -28.34 -11.15
CA ASN A 268 33.04 -29.61 -11.05
C ASN A 268 32.14 -29.69 -9.81
N ARG A 269 32.54 -29.08 -8.69
CA ARG A 269 31.68 -28.96 -7.50
C ARG A 269 30.41 -28.15 -7.81
N VAL A 270 30.52 -27.00 -8.47
CA VAL A 270 29.35 -26.20 -8.85
C VAL A 270 28.42 -26.99 -9.78
N LYS A 271 28.99 -27.70 -10.78
CA LYS A 271 28.23 -28.61 -11.65
C LYS A 271 27.44 -29.67 -10.86
N GLN A 272 28.04 -30.26 -9.83
CA GLN A 272 27.36 -31.23 -8.96
C GLN A 272 26.27 -30.59 -8.07
N GLU A 273 26.50 -29.36 -7.58
CA GLU A 273 25.49 -28.63 -6.78
C GLU A 273 24.24 -28.31 -7.61
N LEU A 274 24.39 -27.97 -8.89
CA LEU A 274 23.29 -27.68 -9.81
C LEU A 274 22.34 -28.86 -10.02
N LEU A 275 22.85 -30.09 -9.97
CA LEU A 275 22.04 -31.31 -10.08
C LEU A 275 20.96 -31.40 -8.98
N LYS A 276 21.25 -30.89 -7.78
CA LYS A 276 20.28 -30.87 -6.66
C LYS A 276 19.06 -30.00 -6.97
N TYR A 277 19.21 -29.05 -7.88
CA TYR A 277 18.17 -28.12 -8.31
C TYR A 277 17.60 -28.50 -9.68
N GLU A 278 17.79 -29.74 -10.13
CA GLU A 278 17.30 -30.29 -11.40
C GLU A 278 17.84 -29.56 -12.63
N LEU A 279 18.99 -28.87 -12.50
CA LEU A 279 19.70 -28.29 -13.62
C LEU A 279 20.79 -29.28 -14.05
N ILE A 280 20.46 -30.09 -15.06
CA ILE A 280 21.35 -31.16 -15.56
C ILE A 280 22.23 -30.58 -16.68
N PRO A 281 23.57 -30.60 -16.55
CA PRO A 281 24.49 -30.13 -17.58
C PRO A 281 24.40 -30.95 -18.88
N GLU A 282 24.63 -30.31 -20.03
CA GLU A 282 24.71 -31.00 -21.34
C GLU A 282 25.78 -32.12 -21.37
N GLU A 283 26.92 -31.92 -20.72
CA GLU A 283 27.98 -32.94 -20.60
C GLU A 283 27.49 -34.23 -19.92
N MET A 284 26.43 -34.14 -19.12
CA MET A 284 25.80 -35.25 -18.41
C MET A 284 24.51 -35.74 -19.10
N GLY A 285 24.25 -35.28 -20.33
CA GLY A 285 23.05 -35.61 -21.09
C GLY A 285 21.81 -34.78 -20.75
N GLY A 286 21.98 -33.63 -20.09
CA GLY A 286 20.92 -32.68 -19.82
C GLY A 286 20.74 -31.59 -20.89
N GLU A 287 19.94 -30.58 -20.59
CA GLU A 287 19.61 -29.46 -21.49
C GLU A 287 20.30 -28.14 -21.09
N VAL A 288 20.98 -28.10 -19.93
CA VAL A 288 21.55 -26.86 -19.41
C VAL A 288 22.97 -26.66 -19.92
N GLN A 289 23.18 -25.61 -20.71
CA GLN A 289 24.49 -25.16 -21.17
C GLN A 289 25.28 -24.53 -20.02
N ILE A 290 26.53 -24.97 -19.83
CA ILE A 290 27.42 -24.44 -18.80
C ILE A 290 28.66 -23.85 -19.45
N VAL A 291 28.87 -22.54 -19.25
CA VAL A 291 30.02 -21.81 -19.79
C VAL A 291 30.89 -21.28 -18.65
N PRO A 292 32.12 -21.81 -18.47
CA PRO A 292 33.08 -21.24 -17.52
C PRO A 292 33.67 -19.94 -18.07
N ILE A 293 33.54 -18.84 -17.35
CA ILE A 293 33.95 -17.49 -17.75
C ILE A 293 34.80 -16.78 -16.68
N SER A 294 35.64 -15.83 -17.10
CA SER A 294 36.17 -14.79 -16.20
C SER A 294 35.73 -13.44 -16.72
N ALA A 295 34.80 -12.79 -16.01
CA ALA A 295 34.36 -11.45 -16.35
C ALA A 295 35.54 -10.46 -16.34
N LEU A 296 36.41 -10.52 -15.32
CA LEU A 296 37.52 -9.58 -15.14
C LEU A 296 38.61 -9.73 -16.23
N LYS A 297 38.99 -10.97 -16.55
CA LYS A 297 40.00 -11.23 -17.62
C LYS A 297 39.39 -11.28 -19.03
N LYS A 298 38.07 -11.15 -19.14
CA LYS A 298 37.32 -11.28 -20.40
C LYS A 298 37.54 -12.62 -21.11
N THR A 299 37.75 -13.70 -20.37
CA THR A 299 37.94 -15.04 -20.95
C THR A 299 36.60 -15.72 -21.17
N ASN A 300 36.45 -16.40 -22.33
CA ASN A 300 35.24 -17.15 -22.74
C ASN A 300 33.96 -16.32 -22.86
N LEU A 301 34.04 -14.98 -22.92
CA LEU A 301 32.85 -14.15 -23.15
C LEU A 301 32.27 -14.34 -24.55
N ASP A 302 33.11 -14.53 -25.56
CA ASP A 302 32.64 -14.78 -26.92
C ASP A 302 31.95 -16.15 -27.02
N VAL A 303 32.44 -17.16 -26.29
CA VAL A 303 31.76 -18.46 -26.18
C VAL A 303 30.37 -18.29 -25.58
N LEU A 304 30.24 -17.54 -24.48
CA LEU A 304 28.94 -17.26 -23.87
C LEU A 304 27.96 -16.59 -24.85
N LYS A 305 28.43 -15.65 -25.67
CA LYS A 305 27.59 -15.01 -26.70
C LYS A 305 27.16 -15.98 -27.79
N GLU A 306 28.05 -16.86 -28.25
CA GLU A 306 27.73 -17.87 -29.26
C GLU A 306 26.75 -18.93 -28.72
N GLU A 307 26.85 -19.31 -27.45
CA GLU A 307 25.87 -20.20 -26.81
C GLU A 307 24.48 -19.54 -26.72
N ILE A 308 24.42 -18.26 -26.31
CA ILE A 308 23.15 -17.50 -26.32
C ILE A 308 22.53 -17.47 -27.73
N TRP A 309 23.35 -17.29 -28.76
CA TRP A 309 22.87 -17.33 -30.15
C TRP A 309 22.39 -18.71 -30.56
N THR A 310 23.13 -19.75 -30.19
CA THR A 310 22.78 -21.15 -30.48
C THR A 310 21.44 -21.49 -29.84
N GLN A 311 21.25 -21.11 -28.58
CA GLN A 311 19.98 -21.29 -27.87
C GLN A 311 18.83 -20.52 -28.54
N ALA A 312 19.08 -19.27 -28.97
CA ALA A 312 18.09 -18.47 -29.69
C ALA A 312 17.69 -19.08 -31.05
N GLU A 313 18.65 -19.73 -31.73
CA GLU A 313 18.41 -20.44 -33.00
C GLU A 313 17.58 -21.72 -32.78
N ILE A 314 17.85 -22.49 -31.72
CA ILE A 314 17.07 -23.67 -31.31
C ILE A 314 15.61 -23.29 -30.98
N MET A 315 15.41 -22.16 -30.29
CA MET A 315 14.07 -21.64 -29.95
C MET A 315 13.30 -21.06 -31.14
N GLU A 316 13.95 -20.88 -32.30
CA GLU A 316 13.40 -20.20 -33.48
C GLU A 316 12.73 -18.85 -33.16
N LEU A 317 13.41 -17.98 -32.41
CA LEU A 317 12.85 -16.69 -31.99
C LEU A 317 12.38 -15.84 -33.18
N LYS A 318 11.08 -15.52 -33.20
CA LYS A 318 10.40 -14.81 -34.28
C LYS A 318 9.65 -13.58 -33.72
N GLY A 319 9.54 -12.53 -34.54
CA GLY A 319 8.80 -11.31 -34.23
C GLY A 319 8.19 -10.68 -35.47
N ASP A 320 7.08 -9.96 -35.31
CA ASP A 320 6.40 -9.23 -36.39
C ASP A 320 6.80 -7.74 -36.34
N PRO A 321 7.57 -7.22 -37.30
CA PRO A 321 8.01 -5.83 -37.30
C PRO A 321 6.97 -4.86 -37.87
N LYS A 322 5.97 -5.36 -38.63
CA LYS A 322 4.98 -4.53 -39.34
C LYS A 322 3.72 -4.28 -38.53
N GLY A 323 3.41 -5.18 -37.59
CA GLY A 323 2.31 -4.99 -36.67
C GLY A 323 2.45 -3.75 -35.80
N LEU A 324 1.34 -3.38 -35.18
CA LEU A 324 1.29 -2.35 -34.14
C LEU A 324 2.21 -2.74 -32.96
N VAL A 325 2.77 -1.74 -32.28
CA VAL A 325 3.71 -1.95 -31.18
C VAL A 325 3.03 -2.62 -30.00
N GLU A 326 3.76 -3.59 -29.44
CA GLU A 326 3.48 -4.27 -28.18
C GLU A 326 4.80 -4.48 -27.46
N GLY A 327 4.81 -4.25 -26.15
CA GLY A 327 6.01 -4.32 -25.35
C GLY A 327 5.71 -4.32 -23.85
N TYR A 328 6.78 -4.28 -23.06
CA TYR A 328 6.70 -4.25 -21.60
C TYR A 328 7.51 -3.07 -21.06
N ILE A 329 7.01 -2.47 -19.99
CA ILE A 329 7.77 -1.47 -19.24
C ILE A 329 8.77 -2.18 -18.35
N ILE A 330 10.04 -1.87 -18.56
CA ILE A 330 11.12 -2.38 -17.71
C ILE A 330 11.16 -1.54 -16.43
N GLU A 331 11.23 -0.22 -16.60
CA GLU A 331 11.39 0.73 -15.50
C GLU A 331 10.85 2.11 -15.88
N SER A 332 10.31 2.83 -14.89
CA SER A 332 9.77 4.19 -15.05
C SER A 332 10.52 5.16 -14.13
N THR A 333 10.93 6.31 -14.68
CA THR A 333 11.76 7.30 -13.99
C THR A 333 11.27 8.72 -14.26
N GLN A 334 11.57 9.65 -13.34
CA GLN A 334 11.24 11.07 -13.52
C GLN A 334 12.50 11.93 -13.52
N ASP A 335 12.76 12.56 -14.65
CA ASP A 335 13.86 13.51 -14.84
C ASP A 335 13.33 14.95 -14.76
N LEU A 336 14.14 15.86 -14.20
CA LEU A 336 13.87 17.30 -14.13
C LEU A 336 13.73 17.93 -15.52
N HIS A 337 14.62 17.56 -16.44
CA HIS A 337 14.70 18.21 -17.75
C HIS A 337 13.87 17.49 -18.81
N LYS A 338 13.86 16.16 -18.77
CA LYS A 338 13.14 15.32 -19.74
C LYS A 338 11.72 14.95 -19.27
N GLY A 339 11.35 15.24 -18.03
CA GLY A 339 10.05 14.90 -17.47
C GLY A 339 9.88 13.40 -17.20
N LYS A 340 8.66 12.89 -17.36
CA LYS A 340 8.32 11.47 -17.14
C LYS A 340 8.87 10.60 -18.27
N LEU A 341 9.72 9.64 -17.92
CA LEU A 341 10.38 8.70 -18.82
C LEU A 341 9.99 7.27 -18.43
N ALA A 342 9.90 6.39 -19.42
CA ALA A 342 9.80 4.95 -19.17
C ALA A 342 10.64 4.18 -20.18
N THR A 343 11.42 3.21 -19.68
CA THR A 343 12.18 2.25 -20.48
C THR A 343 11.25 1.14 -20.92
N VAL A 344 11.06 0.98 -22.23
CA VAL A 344 10.15 0.00 -22.82
C VAL A 344 10.93 -1.00 -23.66
N LEU A 345 10.68 -2.28 -23.42
CA LEU A 345 11.16 -3.38 -24.25
C LEU A 345 10.12 -3.68 -25.33
N ILE A 346 10.50 -3.53 -26.59
CA ILE A 346 9.60 -3.78 -27.72
C ILE A 346 9.60 -5.27 -28.05
N GLN A 347 8.46 -5.95 -27.91
CA GLN A 347 8.34 -7.36 -28.30
C GLN A 347 7.88 -7.52 -29.75
N ARG A 348 6.98 -6.65 -30.19
CA ARG A 348 6.38 -6.68 -31.52
C ARG A 348 6.18 -5.26 -32.04
N GLY A 349 6.24 -5.14 -33.36
CA GLY A 349 6.08 -3.88 -34.08
C GLY A 349 7.34 -3.03 -34.12
N THR A 350 7.26 -1.93 -34.86
CA THR A 350 8.32 -0.91 -34.92
C THR A 350 7.78 0.37 -34.35
N LEU A 351 8.40 0.88 -33.29
CA LEU A 351 7.96 2.12 -32.65
C LEU A 351 8.55 3.33 -33.37
N MET A 352 7.69 4.30 -33.67
CA MET A 352 8.07 5.56 -34.31
C MET A 352 7.72 6.76 -33.43
N LYS A 353 8.44 7.86 -33.66
CA LYS A 353 8.09 9.14 -33.05
C LYS A 353 6.70 9.59 -33.52
N GLY A 354 5.86 9.98 -32.56
CA GLY A 354 4.48 10.43 -32.80
C GLY A 354 3.41 9.39 -32.51
N ASP A 355 3.80 8.13 -32.30
CA ASP A 355 2.87 7.05 -31.96
C ASP A 355 2.18 7.28 -30.61
N TYR A 356 0.97 6.74 -30.47
CA TYR A 356 0.20 6.76 -29.24
C TYR A 356 0.31 5.42 -28.54
N LEU A 357 0.74 5.44 -27.30
CA LEU A 357 0.93 4.25 -26.46
C LEU A 357 0.03 4.33 -25.23
N VAL A 358 -0.48 3.18 -24.82
CA VAL A 358 -1.22 3.00 -23.57
C VAL A 358 -0.46 1.97 -22.73
N ALA A 359 -0.22 2.28 -21.47
CA ALA A 359 0.33 1.33 -20.50
C ALA A 359 -0.37 1.48 -19.16
N GLY A 360 -0.88 0.37 -18.63
CA GLY A 360 -1.66 0.37 -17.40
C GLY A 360 -2.78 1.42 -17.43
N LYS A 361 -2.71 2.40 -16.53
CA LYS A 361 -3.74 3.45 -16.38
C LYS A 361 -3.41 4.73 -17.13
N THR A 362 -2.27 4.77 -17.83
CA THR A 362 -1.73 5.99 -18.40
C THR A 362 -1.52 5.83 -19.91
N TRP A 363 -1.34 6.97 -20.57
CA TRP A 363 -1.06 7.00 -22.00
C TRP A 363 0.04 8.01 -22.31
N CYS A 364 0.64 7.83 -23.47
CA CYS A 364 1.77 8.60 -23.96
C CYS A 364 1.58 8.92 -25.44
N LYS A 365 1.95 10.15 -25.82
CA LYS A 365 2.28 10.47 -27.21
C LYS A 365 3.80 10.55 -27.31
N VAL A 366 4.41 9.65 -28.07
CA VAL A 366 5.87 9.53 -28.15
C VAL A 366 6.48 10.80 -28.73
N LYS A 367 7.12 11.61 -27.88
CA LYS A 367 7.78 12.86 -28.30
C LYS A 367 9.22 12.60 -28.76
N TYR A 368 9.92 11.79 -27.99
CA TYR A 368 11.31 11.41 -28.20
C TYR A 368 11.51 9.96 -27.75
N ILE A 369 12.38 9.28 -28.48
CA ILE A 369 12.85 7.93 -28.15
C ILE A 369 14.34 8.10 -27.90
N TYR A 370 14.81 7.68 -26.74
CA TYR A 370 16.22 7.71 -26.39
C TYR A 370 16.77 6.29 -26.34
N ASP A 371 17.98 6.13 -26.86
CA ASP A 371 18.78 4.93 -26.62
C ASP A 371 19.40 4.96 -25.22
N GLU A 372 20.04 3.87 -24.83
CA GLU A 372 20.78 3.72 -23.56
C GLU A 372 21.83 4.82 -23.31
N ASN A 373 22.41 5.39 -24.38
CA ASN A 373 23.39 6.47 -24.32
C ASN A 373 22.74 7.87 -24.35
N SER A 374 21.44 7.96 -24.06
CA SER A 374 20.62 9.19 -24.16
C SER A 374 20.62 9.85 -25.55
N GLN A 375 20.96 9.11 -26.60
CA GLN A 375 20.91 9.59 -27.98
C GLN A 375 19.51 9.45 -28.56
N ASN A 376 19.07 10.43 -29.35
CA ASN A 376 17.73 10.44 -29.91
C ASN A 376 17.60 9.48 -31.11
N LEU A 377 16.66 8.55 -31.03
CA LEU A 377 16.32 7.60 -32.08
C LEU A 377 15.03 8.02 -32.78
N GLN A 378 14.97 7.82 -34.10
CA GLN A 378 13.74 8.08 -34.88
C GLN A 378 12.78 6.88 -34.87
N LYS A 379 13.34 5.68 -34.79
CA LYS A 379 12.62 4.40 -34.76
C LYS A 379 13.29 3.45 -33.79
N ALA A 380 12.50 2.60 -33.15
CA ALA A 380 12.99 1.51 -32.32
C ALA A 380 12.48 0.17 -32.85
N SER A 381 13.40 -0.80 -32.88
CA SER A 381 13.21 -2.09 -33.55
C SER A 381 12.81 -3.21 -32.58
N LEU A 382 12.47 -4.37 -33.12
CA LEU A 382 12.11 -5.56 -32.34
C LEU A 382 13.19 -5.92 -31.33
N SER A 383 12.76 -6.27 -30.11
CA SER A 383 13.60 -6.68 -28.98
C SER A 383 14.54 -5.62 -28.45
N GLN A 384 14.50 -4.40 -29.00
CA GLN A 384 15.27 -3.27 -28.52
C GLN A 384 14.60 -2.65 -27.29
N ALA A 385 15.37 -2.38 -26.24
CA ALA A 385 14.95 -1.56 -25.12
C ALA A 385 15.23 -0.08 -25.40
N VAL A 386 14.22 0.79 -25.25
CA VAL A 386 14.34 2.23 -25.50
C VAL A 386 13.62 3.05 -24.43
N GLN A 387 14.15 4.22 -24.12
CA GLN A 387 13.51 5.17 -23.21
C GLN A 387 12.54 6.09 -23.96
N ILE A 388 11.29 6.11 -23.52
CA ILE A 388 10.21 6.86 -24.15
C ILE A 388 9.86 8.07 -23.29
N MET A 389 9.84 9.24 -23.93
CA MET A 389 9.36 10.49 -23.35
C MET A 389 7.98 10.86 -23.90
N GLY A 390 7.10 11.36 -23.03
CA GLY A 390 5.78 11.87 -23.42
C GLY A 390 4.61 11.32 -22.59
N TRP A 391 4.91 10.55 -21.55
CA TRP A 391 3.93 10.01 -20.63
C TRP A 391 3.18 11.11 -19.90
N LYS A 392 1.85 11.00 -19.83
CA LYS A 392 1.02 11.91 -19.03
C LYS A 392 1.24 11.67 -17.55
N ASP A 393 1.21 10.39 -17.16
CA ASP A 393 1.52 9.89 -15.82
C ASP A 393 2.49 8.72 -15.92
N LEU A 394 3.27 8.53 -14.85
CA LEU A 394 4.27 7.45 -14.80
C LEU A 394 3.52 6.12 -14.84
N PRO A 395 3.78 5.28 -15.86
CA PRO A 395 3.22 3.94 -15.89
C PRO A 395 3.97 3.04 -14.90
N HIS A 396 3.34 1.95 -14.46
CA HIS A 396 3.98 1.04 -13.51
C HIS A 396 4.94 0.10 -14.23
N SER A 397 6.00 -0.28 -13.53
CA SER A 397 7.01 -1.18 -14.06
C SER A 397 6.42 -2.58 -14.22
N GLY A 398 6.60 -3.19 -15.39
CA GLY A 398 5.99 -4.46 -15.78
C GLY A 398 4.64 -4.33 -16.49
N ASP A 399 4.08 -3.13 -16.62
CA ASP A 399 2.87 -2.92 -17.41
C ASP A 399 3.12 -3.26 -18.89
N GLU A 400 2.09 -3.84 -19.53
CA GLU A 400 2.05 -4.04 -20.97
C GLU A 400 1.82 -2.71 -21.69
N VAL A 401 2.64 -2.44 -22.70
CA VAL A 401 2.58 -1.27 -23.56
C VAL A 401 1.94 -1.66 -24.87
N LEU A 402 0.84 -0.99 -25.22
CA LEU A 402 0.10 -1.25 -26.46
C LEU A 402 -0.05 0.03 -27.26
N GLN A 403 0.25 -0.04 -28.55
CA GLN A 403 -0.02 1.06 -29.47
C GLN A 403 -1.50 1.18 -29.81
N VAL A 404 -1.98 2.41 -29.92
CA VAL A 404 -3.32 2.76 -30.38
C VAL A 404 -3.24 3.78 -31.51
N ASP A 405 -4.27 3.81 -32.36
CA ASP A 405 -4.23 4.65 -33.56
C ASP A 405 -4.49 6.14 -33.26
N THR A 406 -5.31 6.43 -32.24
CA THR A 406 -5.78 7.80 -31.94
C THR A 406 -5.67 8.15 -30.46
N GLU A 407 -5.44 9.44 -30.20
CA GLU A 407 -5.40 10.01 -28.85
C GLU A 407 -6.73 9.83 -28.10
N HIS A 408 -7.86 10.00 -28.80
CA HIS A 408 -9.19 9.81 -28.21
C HIS A 408 -9.36 8.39 -27.67
N ARG A 409 -8.97 7.39 -28.46
CA ARG A 409 -9.04 5.98 -28.05
C ARG A 409 -8.13 5.70 -26.86
N ALA A 410 -6.92 6.26 -26.84
CA ALA A 410 -6.00 6.14 -25.70
C ALA A 410 -6.65 6.63 -24.40
N LYS A 411 -7.25 7.83 -24.45
CA LYS A 411 -7.92 8.44 -23.29
C LYS A 411 -9.13 7.64 -22.84
N GLU A 412 -9.96 7.18 -23.77
CA GLU A 412 -11.12 6.35 -23.48
C GLU A 412 -10.72 5.07 -22.73
N ILE A 413 -9.65 4.39 -23.16
CA ILE A 413 -9.12 3.20 -22.49
C ILE A 413 -8.66 3.52 -21.07
N CYS A 414 -7.89 4.60 -20.87
CA CYS A 414 -7.44 5.00 -19.54
C CYS A 414 -8.62 5.32 -18.61
N ASP A 415 -9.64 6.04 -19.11
CA ASP A 415 -10.85 6.38 -18.34
C ASP A 415 -11.65 5.13 -17.97
N LEU A 416 -11.74 4.13 -18.86
CA LEU A 416 -12.37 2.84 -18.58
C LEU A 416 -11.61 2.06 -17.50
N ARG A 417 -10.27 1.98 -17.61
CA ARG A 417 -9.42 1.30 -16.63
C ARG A 417 -9.50 1.96 -15.25
N HIS A 418 -9.52 3.29 -15.19
CA HIS A 418 -9.70 4.02 -13.94
C HIS A 418 -11.08 3.78 -13.29
N LYS A 419 -12.15 3.78 -14.10
CA LYS A 419 -13.50 3.43 -13.62
C LYS A 419 -13.56 2.00 -13.07
N LYS A 420 -12.93 1.04 -13.75
CA LYS A 420 -12.89 -0.36 -13.28
C LYS A 420 -12.21 -0.46 -11.92
N GLU A 421 -11.06 0.18 -11.74
CA GLU A 421 -10.37 0.20 -10.43
C GLU A 421 -11.22 0.86 -9.34
N MET A 422 -11.85 2.00 -9.65
CA MET A 422 -12.76 2.66 -8.70
C MET A 422 -13.91 1.74 -8.28
N LEU A 423 -14.47 0.95 -9.18
CA LEU A 423 -15.53 -0.01 -8.86
C LEU A 423 -15.02 -1.15 -7.95
N VAL A 424 -13.83 -1.68 -8.21
CA VAL A 424 -13.21 -2.72 -7.35
C VAL A 424 -13.00 -2.18 -5.94
N LYS A 425 -12.46 -0.95 -5.82
CA LYS A 425 -12.28 -0.30 -4.52
C LYS A 425 -13.62 -0.04 -3.81
N GLN A 426 -14.63 0.44 -4.53
CA GLN A 426 -15.98 0.64 -3.99
C GLN A 426 -16.60 -0.66 -3.46
N LYS A 427 -16.37 -1.79 -4.15
CA LYS A 427 -16.85 -3.11 -3.69
C LYS A 427 -16.21 -3.49 -2.35
N GLN A 428 -14.88 -3.34 -2.23
CA GLN A 428 -14.15 -3.60 -0.99
C GLN A 428 -14.59 -2.67 0.15
N ASP A 429 -14.71 -1.37 -0.13
CA ASP A 429 -15.16 -0.37 0.85
C ASP A 429 -16.58 -0.68 1.34
N LEU A 430 -17.48 -1.12 0.46
CA LEU A 430 -18.84 -1.51 0.82
C LEU A 430 -18.88 -2.73 1.75
N GLU A 431 -18.01 -3.72 1.54
CA GLU A 431 -17.89 -4.88 2.43
C GLU A 431 -17.41 -4.46 3.83
N ILE A 432 -16.41 -3.58 3.90
CA ILE A 432 -15.91 -3.02 5.17
C ILE A 432 -17.02 -2.22 5.87
N ILE A 433 -17.75 -1.37 5.13
CA ILE A 433 -18.85 -0.57 5.67
C ILE A 433 -19.96 -1.49 6.21
N LYS A 434 -20.33 -2.54 5.47
CA LYS A 434 -21.34 -3.52 5.91
C LYS A 434 -20.92 -4.18 7.22
N LYS A 435 -19.67 -4.62 7.32
CA LYS A 435 -19.13 -5.24 8.54
C LYS A 435 -19.16 -4.27 9.73
N LYS A 436 -18.63 -3.06 9.57
CA LYS A 436 -18.63 -2.03 10.64
C LYS A 436 -20.04 -1.65 11.09
N ARG A 437 -21.00 -1.58 10.15
CA ARG A 437 -22.41 -1.32 10.48
C ARG A 437 -23.04 -2.47 11.25
N ALA A 438 -22.80 -3.72 10.84
CA ALA A 438 -23.30 -4.89 11.56
C ALA A 438 -22.76 -4.95 12.99
N GLU A 439 -21.45 -4.70 13.18
CA GLU A 439 -20.83 -4.61 14.53
C GLU A 439 -21.49 -3.51 15.37
N HIS A 440 -21.74 -2.34 14.80
CA HIS A 440 -22.42 -1.24 15.48
C HIS A 440 -23.88 -1.59 15.84
N ASP A 441 -24.61 -2.22 14.92
CA ASP A 441 -26.00 -2.62 15.11
C ASP A 441 -26.12 -3.71 16.19
N GLU A 442 -25.19 -4.68 16.21
CA GLU A 442 -25.10 -5.69 17.27
C GLU A 442 -24.83 -5.05 18.63
N PHE A 443 -23.82 -4.18 18.72
CA PHE A 443 -23.53 -3.42 19.92
C PHE A 443 -24.76 -2.65 20.40
N TYR A 444 -25.41 -1.90 19.50
CA TYR A 444 -26.63 -1.16 19.78
C TYR A 444 -27.76 -2.05 20.30
N HIS A 445 -28.01 -3.20 19.67
CA HIS A 445 -29.03 -4.16 20.10
C HIS A 445 -28.72 -4.78 21.45
N THR A 446 -27.46 -5.07 21.77
CA THR A 446 -27.07 -5.59 23.09
C THR A 446 -27.30 -4.56 24.19
N GLU A 447 -26.94 -3.30 23.95
CA GLU A 447 -27.16 -2.20 24.89
C GLU A 447 -28.67 -1.94 25.12
N LEU A 448 -29.47 -1.97 24.05
CA LEU A 448 -30.93 -1.90 24.16
C LEU A 448 -31.50 -3.03 25.02
N LYS A 449 -31.02 -4.27 24.83
CA LYS A 449 -31.47 -5.43 25.64
C LYS A 449 -31.11 -5.25 27.11
N LYS A 450 -29.89 -4.80 27.43
CA LYS A 450 -29.47 -4.49 28.82
C LYS A 450 -30.37 -3.43 29.46
N LYS A 451 -30.69 -2.36 28.73
CA LYS A 451 -31.57 -1.28 29.20
C LYS A 451 -33.03 -1.72 29.34
N HIS A 452 -33.52 -2.61 28.47
CA HIS A 452 -34.85 -3.21 28.63
C HIS A 452 -34.91 -4.11 29.88
N LEU A 453 -33.85 -4.86 30.17
CA LEU A 453 -33.74 -5.69 31.38
C LEU A 453 -33.72 -4.85 32.67
N SER A 454 -33.19 -3.62 32.64
CA SER A 454 -33.19 -2.71 33.78
C SER A 454 -34.54 -2.01 34.05
N GLY A 455 -35.58 -2.30 33.26
CA GLY A 455 -36.96 -1.89 33.53
C GLY A 455 -37.32 -0.45 33.15
N ILE A 456 -36.39 0.28 32.51
CA ILE A 456 -36.61 1.66 32.08
C ILE A 456 -37.39 1.65 30.75
N ARG A 457 -38.65 2.13 30.76
CA ARG A 457 -39.48 2.27 29.56
C ARG A 457 -39.39 3.70 29.01
N TYR A 458 -38.79 3.88 27.83
CA TYR A 458 -38.81 5.15 27.10
C TYR A 458 -39.52 5.04 25.75
N SER A 459 -40.11 6.16 25.31
CA SER A 459 -40.60 6.36 23.94
C SER A 459 -39.46 6.84 23.02
N ILE A 460 -39.46 6.31 21.81
CA ILE A 460 -38.39 6.24 20.79
C ILE A 460 -37.90 7.59 20.20
N SER A 461 -38.27 8.75 20.73
CA SER A 461 -38.13 10.00 19.96
C SER A 461 -36.76 10.68 19.99
N LYS A 462 -35.86 10.39 20.93
CA LYS A 462 -34.53 11.05 21.00
C LYS A 462 -33.50 10.13 21.63
N MET A 463 -32.95 9.21 20.83
CA MET A 463 -31.61 8.69 21.10
C MET A 463 -30.63 9.62 20.36
N GLU A 464 -30.38 10.79 20.93
CA GLU A 464 -29.03 11.33 20.81
C GLU A 464 -28.17 10.49 21.77
N PRO A 465 -26.95 10.09 21.38
CA PRO A 465 -26.07 9.36 22.29
C PRO A 465 -25.96 10.17 23.59
N ASP A 466 -26.28 9.53 24.72
CA ASP A 466 -26.10 10.13 26.04
C ASP A 466 -24.65 10.61 26.13
N SER A 467 -24.44 11.92 26.17
CA SER A 467 -23.14 12.59 26.28
C SER A 467 -22.44 12.35 27.62
N LYS A 468 -22.83 11.31 28.37
CA LYS A 468 -22.44 11.12 29.77
C LYS A 468 -22.13 9.67 30.20
N SER A 469 -21.98 8.71 29.27
CA SER A 469 -21.42 7.40 29.63
C SER A 469 -20.11 7.03 28.95
N ASP A 470 -19.62 7.87 28.04
CA ASP A 470 -18.23 7.85 27.61
C ASP A 470 -17.64 9.21 27.96
N SER A 471 -16.80 9.27 29.01
CA SER A 471 -15.71 10.23 28.97
C SER A 471 -14.98 10.05 27.63
N HIS A 472 -14.63 11.14 26.96
CA HIS A 472 -13.96 11.23 25.64
C HIS A 472 -14.84 11.48 24.40
N VAL A 473 -15.76 12.44 24.47
CA VAL A 473 -16.10 13.25 23.28
C VAL A 473 -16.17 14.73 23.65
N ASN A 474 -15.19 15.52 23.21
CA ASN A 474 -15.26 16.98 23.27
C ASN A 474 -16.25 17.52 22.21
N PRO A 475 -16.86 18.70 22.41
CA PRO A 475 -17.90 19.26 21.53
C PRO A 475 -17.46 19.58 20.08
N SER A 476 -16.18 19.36 19.76
CA SER A 476 -15.56 19.58 18.45
C SER A 476 -15.53 18.35 17.53
N GLY A 477 -16.04 17.19 17.97
CA GLY A 477 -16.13 15.99 17.12
C GLY A 477 -14.78 15.28 16.88
N GLN A 478 -13.77 15.54 17.70
CA GLN A 478 -12.53 14.76 17.71
C GLN A 478 -12.67 13.57 18.65
N ILE A 479 -12.51 12.35 18.10
CA ILE A 479 -12.38 11.12 18.87
C ILE A 479 -10.93 11.07 19.36
N GLU A 480 -10.67 11.56 20.57
CA GLU A 480 -9.45 11.17 21.28
C GLU A 480 -9.68 9.77 21.82
N VAL A 481 -9.23 8.78 21.04
CA VAL A 481 -9.12 7.42 21.54
C VAL A 481 -7.97 7.42 22.56
N GLU A 482 -8.29 7.52 23.86
CA GLU A 482 -7.36 7.13 24.93
C GLU A 482 -7.21 5.61 24.96
N ASN A 483 -6.72 5.05 23.85
CA ASN A 483 -6.05 3.76 23.85
C ASN A 483 -4.58 4.11 24.02
N ASN A 484 -3.99 3.74 25.16
CA ASN A 484 -2.55 3.61 25.41
C ASN A 484 -1.71 3.95 24.14
N SER A 485 -1.34 5.22 23.96
CA SER A 485 -1.08 5.80 22.64
C SER A 485 0.13 5.15 21.97
N ILE A 486 -0.14 4.11 21.17
CA ILE A 486 0.87 3.48 20.31
C ILE A 486 1.46 4.61 19.49
N LYS A 487 2.75 4.88 19.71
CA LYS A 487 3.43 5.96 19.00
C LYS A 487 3.41 5.63 17.52
N LYS A 488 3.10 6.64 16.71
CA LYS A 488 3.05 6.51 15.26
C LYS A 488 4.29 7.14 14.66
N LEU A 489 4.90 6.43 13.72
CA LEU A 489 5.94 6.96 12.85
C LEU A 489 5.34 7.16 11.47
N HIS A 490 5.16 8.41 11.08
CA HIS A 490 4.69 8.77 9.74
C HIS A 490 5.89 8.86 8.79
N VAL A 491 5.77 8.22 7.63
CA VAL A 491 6.84 8.14 6.64
C VAL A 491 6.34 8.53 5.26
N ILE A 492 7.14 9.30 4.54
CA ILE A 492 7.00 9.58 3.11
C ILE A 492 8.20 8.98 2.39
N VAL A 493 7.97 8.22 1.33
CA VAL A 493 9.04 7.61 0.53
C VAL A 493 9.10 8.23 -0.85
N LYS A 494 10.28 8.70 -1.24
CA LYS A 494 10.58 9.16 -2.59
C LYS A 494 11.71 8.31 -3.14
N ALA A 495 11.53 7.72 -4.32
CA ALA A 495 12.57 6.98 -5.01
C ALA A 495 12.82 7.56 -6.40
N ASP A 496 13.99 7.29 -6.96
CA ASP A 496 14.37 7.72 -8.30
C ASP A 496 13.63 6.96 -9.42
N VAL A 497 13.39 5.66 -9.20
CA VAL A 497 12.71 4.76 -10.13
C VAL A 497 11.58 3.99 -9.45
N ASP A 498 10.59 3.58 -10.23
CA ASP A 498 9.39 2.87 -9.76
C ASP A 498 9.71 1.48 -9.18
N GLY A 499 10.67 0.74 -9.76
CA GLY A 499 11.06 -0.56 -9.22
C GLY A 499 11.69 -0.48 -7.82
N SER A 500 12.51 0.54 -7.56
CA SER A 500 13.11 0.78 -6.25
C SER A 500 12.06 1.17 -5.21
N LEU A 501 11.07 1.96 -5.62
CA LEU A 501 9.91 2.28 -4.77
C LEU A 501 9.14 1.02 -4.38
N GLU A 502 8.81 0.17 -5.36
CA GLU A 502 8.11 -1.10 -5.14
C GLU A 502 8.88 -2.02 -4.19
N ALA A 503 10.20 -2.11 -4.34
CA ALA A 503 11.05 -2.89 -3.44
C ALA A 503 10.97 -2.35 -2.00
N ILE A 504 11.05 -1.03 -1.80
CA ILE A 504 10.93 -0.42 -0.47
C ILE A 504 9.54 -0.69 0.12
N LEU A 505 8.47 -0.52 -0.66
CA LEU A 505 7.10 -0.78 -0.21
C LEU A 505 6.91 -2.24 0.21
N LYS A 506 7.45 -3.19 -0.55
CA LYS A 506 7.36 -4.62 -0.22
C LYS A 506 8.05 -4.96 1.09
N VAL A 507 9.20 -4.33 1.36
CA VAL A 507 9.90 -4.52 2.63
C VAL A 507 9.10 -3.88 3.76
N LEU A 508 8.53 -2.69 3.57
CA LEU A 508 7.65 -2.06 4.58
C LEU A 508 6.43 -2.92 4.93
N GLU A 509 5.87 -3.68 3.97
CA GLU A 509 4.79 -4.65 4.24
C GLU A 509 5.20 -5.80 5.16
N THR A 510 6.50 -6.12 5.29
CA THR A 510 6.99 -7.17 6.20
C THR A 510 6.97 -6.76 7.66
N TYR A 511 6.69 -5.50 7.97
CA TYR A 511 6.68 -4.99 9.33
C TYR A 511 5.54 -5.59 10.16
N ASP A 512 5.91 -6.29 11.23
CA ASP A 512 5.03 -7.10 12.07
C ASP A 512 4.77 -6.50 13.47
N ALA A 513 5.54 -5.49 13.88
CA ALA A 513 5.49 -4.88 15.22
C ALA A 513 4.56 -3.65 15.33
N MET A 514 3.41 -3.67 14.63
CA MET A 514 2.43 -2.57 14.63
C MET A 514 1.76 -2.34 16.01
N ASP A 515 1.82 -3.34 16.89
CA ASP A 515 1.34 -3.30 18.27
C ASP A 515 2.19 -2.41 19.19
N LYS A 516 3.48 -2.25 18.89
CA LYS A 516 4.43 -1.44 19.67
C LYS A 516 4.57 -0.03 19.15
N VAL A 517 4.84 0.10 17.84
CA VAL A 517 4.98 1.37 17.13
C VAL A 517 4.27 1.21 15.80
N ALA A 518 3.30 2.07 15.52
CA ALA A 518 2.58 2.03 14.25
C ALA A 518 3.41 2.74 13.18
N LEU A 519 3.68 2.05 12.06
CA LEU A 519 4.38 2.60 10.91
C LEU A 519 3.34 2.97 9.85
N ASP A 520 3.14 4.27 9.65
CA ASP A 520 2.14 4.82 8.74
C ASP A 520 2.84 5.42 7.51
N LEU A 521 2.69 4.76 6.36
CA LEU A 521 3.13 5.31 5.08
C LEU A 521 2.10 6.32 4.57
N VAL A 522 2.45 7.61 4.61
CA VAL A 522 1.53 8.72 4.25
C VAL A 522 1.47 8.91 2.75
N HIS A 523 2.64 8.95 2.09
CA HIS A 523 2.75 9.19 0.66
C HIS A 523 3.96 8.47 0.09
N PHE A 524 3.85 8.01 -1.15
CA PHE A 524 4.96 7.43 -1.89
C PHE A 524 4.88 7.87 -3.35
N GLU A 525 6.00 8.30 -3.92
CA GLU A 525 6.06 8.72 -5.32
C GLU A 525 7.46 8.54 -5.90
N VAL A 526 7.53 8.39 -7.22
CA VAL A 526 8.79 8.43 -7.96
C VAL A 526 9.13 9.87 -8.33
N GLY A 527 10.40 10.24 -8.18
CA GLY A 527 10.94 11.55 -8.54
C GLY A 527 11.32 12.40 -7.33
N GLN A 528 11.87 13.57 -7.63
CA GLN A 528 12.42 14.48 -6.61
C GLN A 528 11.36 15.02 -5.65
N VAL A 529 11.81 15.41 -4.46
CA VAL A 529 10.98 16.04 -3.43
C VAL A 529 10.43 17.37 -3.95
N LYS A 530 9.11 17.54 -3.84
CA LYS A 530 8.37 18.76 -4.20
C LYS A 530 7.99 19.54 -2.93
N LYS A 531 7.61 20.81 -3.10
CA LYS A 531 7.10 21.62 -1.98
C LYS A 531 5.84 21.04 -1.33
N SER A 532 4.96 20.42 -2.12
CA SER A 532 3.78 19.72 -1.61
C SER A 532 4.12 18.57 -0.67
N ASP A 533 5.28 17.92 -0.87
CA ASP A 533 5.71 16.83 0.00
C ASP A 533 6.18 17.35 1.36
N LEU A 534 6.80 18.54 1.39
CA LEU A 534 7.15 19.22 2.65
C LEU A 534 5.89 19.62 3.43
N GLU A 535 4.91 20.21 2.76
CA GLU A 535 3.63 20.59 3.39
C GLU A 535 2.92 19.37 4.00
N MET A 536 2.95 18.23 3.30
CA MET A 536 2.43 16.97 3.84
C MET A 536 3.26 16.46 5.02
N ALA A 537 4.59 16.51 4.92
CA ALA A 537 5.49 16.10 6.00
C ALA A 537 5.26 16.93 7.27
N ASP A 538 5.11 18.25 7.14
CA ASP A 538 4.85 19.15 8.27
C ASP A 538 3.47 18.87 8.91
N THR A 539 2.46 18.59 8.09
CA THR A 539 1.09 18.32 8.56
C THR A 539 1.01 17.03 9.39
N PHE A 540 1.72 15.99 8.96
CA PHE A 540 1.71 14.68 9.61
C PHE A 540 2.90 14.46 10.55
N ASN A 541 3.81 15.43 10.67
CA ASN A 541 5.12 15.27 11.32
C ASN A 541 5.86 14.01 10.82
N ALA A 542 5.91 13.86 9.49
CA ALA A 542 6.44 12.69 8.81
C ALA A 542 7.91 12.86 8.39
N LEU A 543 8.65 11.76 8.39
CA LEU A 543 10.02 11.72 7.86
C LEU A 543 10.01 11.40 6.36
N ILE A 544 10.77 12.17 5.58
CA ILE A 544 10.92 11.95 4.13
C ILE A 544 12.19 11.13 3.88
N TYR A 545 12.02 9.92 3.38
CA TYR A 545 13.12 9.07 2.92
C TYR A 545 13.28 9.19 1.41
N CYS A 546 14.43 9.70 0.99
CA CYS A 546 14.83 9.86 -0.41
C CYS A 546 15.80 8.74 -0.78
N PHE A 547 15.43 7.89 -1.74
CA PHE A 547 16.25 6.80 -2.23
C PHE A 547 16.83 7.10 -3.60
N ASN A 548 18.16 7.18 -3.70
CA ASN A 548 18.93 7.49 -4.90
C ASN A 548 18.49 8.78 -5.63
N ILE A 549 17.93 9.73 -4.88
CA ILE A 549 17.50 11.04 -5.39
C ILE A 549 18.57 12.08 -5.06
N PRO A 550 19.02 12.87 -6.06
CA PRO A 550 19.95 13.95 -5.81
C PRO A 550 19.33 15.03 -4.92
N VAL A 551 20.18 15.60 -4.06
CA VAL A 551 19.84 16.69 -3.16
C VAL A 551 19.31 17.90 -3.94
N ASN A 552 18.13 18.39 -3.53
CA ASN A 552 17.55 19.58 -4.12
C ASN A 552 17.76 20.76 -3.16
N HIS A 553 18.83 21.53 -3.41
CA HIS A 553 19.23 22.66 -2.56
C HIS A 553 18.16 23.75 -2.39
N SER A 554 17.15 23.83 -3.27
CA SER A 554 16.04 24.77 -3.10
C SER A 554 15.06 24.33 -2.01
N VAL A 555 14.90 23.02 -1.83
CA VAL A 555 13.94 22.41 -0.89
C VAL A 555 14.60 22.19 0.47
N GLU A 556 15.84 21.69 0.49
CA GLU A 556 16.57 21.40 1.73
C GLU A 556 16.99 22.64 2.54
N LYS A 557 17.00 23.83 1.92
CA LYS A 557 17.20 25.10 2.65
C LYS A 557 15.98 25.48 3.50
N GLU A 558 14.79 25.02 3.13
CA GLU A 558 13.54 25.34 3.84
C GLU A 558 13.36 24.43 5.05
N ASP A 559 13.70 23.13 4.94
CA ASP A 559 13.68 22.22 6.09
C ASP A 559 14.66 21.04 5.94
N ASN A 560 15.79 21.11 6.65
CA ASN A 560 16.86 20.10 6.55
C ASN A 560 16.76 18.98 7.61
N LYS A 561 15.78 19.04 8.52
CA LYS A 561 15.70 18.09 9.64
C LYS A 561 14.91 16.83 9.32
N ASN A 562 13.93 16.93 8.42
CA ASN A 562 12.98 15.85 8.13
C ASN A 562 13.30 15.04 6.87
N ILE A 563 14.29 15.46 6.07
CA ILE A 563 14.67 14.79 4.82
C ILE A 563 15.93 13.97 5.02
N LYS A 564 15.90 12.69 4.64
CA LYS A 564 17.05 11.79 4.71
C LYS A 564 17.33 11.17 3.35
N HIS A 565 18.58 11.29 2.89
CA HIS A 565 19.03 10.76 1.60
C HIS A 565 19.84 9.48 1.77
N PHE A 566 19.48 8.45 1.01
CA PHE A 566 20.16 7.17 1.01
C PHE A 566 20.39 6.69 -0.42
N ASN A 567 21.59 6.19 -0.69
CA ASN A 567 21.93 5.56 -1.97
C ASN A 567 22.06 4.04 -1.86
N VAL A 568 21.83 3.46 -0.66
CA VAL A 568 21.92 2.02 -0.40
C VAL A 568 20.74 1.63 0.49
N ILE A 569 19.98 0.64 0.03
CA ILE A 569 18.67 0.29 0.61
C ILE A 569 18.78 -0.18 2.08
N TYR A 570 19.86 -0.89 2.44
CA TYR A 570 20.10 -1.34 3.82
C TYR A 570 20.22 -0.17 4.81
N LYS A 571 20.98 0.87 4.42
CA LYS A 571 21.20 2.04 5.28
C LYS A 571 19.91 2.79 5.56
N LEU A 572 18.99 2.81 4.58
CA LEU A 572 17.66 3.37 4.74
C LEU A 572 16.87 2.59 5.80
N PHE A 573 16.85 1.26 5.71
CA PHE A 573 16.13 0.44 6.68
C PHE A 573 16.79 0.37 8.06
N ASP A 574 18.11 0.47 8.14
CA ASP A 574 18.83 0.57 9.42
C ASP A 574 18.46 1.86 10.16
N ASP A 575 18.42 3.00 9.45
CA ASP A 575 17.95 4.26 10.02
C ASP A 575 16.46 4.20 10.39
N LEU A 576 15.62 3.58 9.55
CA LEU A 576 14.20 3.39 9.86
C LEU A 576 14.01 2.56 11.14
N LYS A 577 14.77 1.47 11.31
CA LYS A 577 14.80 0.68 12.55
C LYS A 577 15.24 1.51 13.74
N GLU A 578 16.25 2.36 13.58
CA GLU A 578 16.68 3.28 14.63
C GLU A 578 15.58 4.25 15.03
N GLN A 579 14.86 4.84 14.06
CA GLN A 579 13.72 5.73 14.34
C GLN A 579 12.57 5.01 15.06
N LEU A 580 12.24 3.79 14.63
CA LEU A 580 11.25 2.95 15.31
C LEU A 580 11.69 2.63 16.75
N ASN A 581 12.95 2.24 16.96
CA ASN A 581 13.50 1.96 18.28
C ASN A 581 13.53 3.19 19.18
N ASN A 582 13.68 4.38 18.61
CA ASN A 582 13.62 5.62 19.36
C ASN A 582 12.21 5.95 19.87
N LEU A 583 11.19 5.50 19.14
CA LEU A 583 9.78 5.64 19.51
C LEU A 583 9.26 4.49 20.37
N ALA A 584 9.97 3.36 20.42
CA ALA A 584 9.57 2.18 21.17
C ALA A 584 9.22 2.52 22.64
N PRO A 585 8.20 1.85 23.21
CA PRO A 585 7.80 2.08 24.59
C PRO A 585 8.93 1.72 25.55
N LEU A 586 9.06 2.53 26.61
CA LEU A 586 9.95 2.24 27.73
C LEU A 586 9.29 1.15 28.57
N VAL A 587 10.01 0.07 28.80
CA VAL A 587 9.58 -1.02 29.69
C VAL A 587 10.44 -0.97 30.94
N GLU A 588 9.80 -1.16 32.09
CA GLU A 588 10.47 -1.31 33.36
C GLU A 588 11.25 -2.62 33.38
N GLN A 589 12.58 -2.53 33.47
CA GLN A 589 13.46 -3.68 33.65
C GLN A 589 14.01 -3.66 35.08
N GLU A 590 13.84 -4.78 35.77
CA GLU A 590 14.40 -4.99 37.11
C GLU A 590 15.89 -5.36 37.00
N GLU A 591 16.75 -4.50 37.53
CA GLU A 591 18.15 -4.83 37.76
C GLU A 591 18.34 -5.34 39.19
N LEU A 592 18.87 -6.56 39.32
CA LEU A 592 19.24 -7.14 40.60
C LEU A 592 20.45 -6.41 41.19
N ILE A 593 20.31 -5.89 42.42
CA ILE A 593 21.36 -5.14 43.11
C ILE A 593 21.94 -5.93 44.28
N GLY A 594 21.11 -6.73 44.95
CA GLY A 594 21.57 -7.64 45.97
C GLY A 594 20.54 -8.67 46.39
N GLU A 595 21.02 -9.76 46.95
CA GLU A 595 20.23 -10.87 47.46
C GLU A 595 20.67 -11.18 48.90
N ALA A 596 19.69 -11.47 49.75
CA ALA A 596 19.91 -11.81 51.14
C ALA A 596 19.00 -12.94 51.63
N ASP A 597 19.54 -13.80 52.48
CA ASP A 597 18.78 -14.88 53.11
C ASP A 597 18.27 -14.44 54.49
N ILE A 598 16.98 -14.65 54.74
CA ILE A 598 16.36 -14.41 56.04
C ILE A 598 16.60 -15.62 56.93
N ILE A 599 17.37 -15.43 58.00
CA ILE A 599 17.75 -16.49 58.94
C ILE A 599 16.71 -16.58 60.06
N LYS A 600 16.31 -15.45 60.63
CA LYS A 600 15.42 -15.41 61.80
C LYS A 600 14.54 -14.18 61.79
N VAL A 601 13.32 -14.30 62.30
CA VAL A 601 12.38 -13.18 62.40
C VAL A 601 12.16 -12.84 63.87
N PHE A 602 12.14 -11.56 64.18
CA PHE A 602 11.99 -11.02 65.53
C PHE A 602 10.76 -10.13 65.60
N ASP A 603 10.04 -10.18 66.72
CA ASP A 603 8.97 -9.23 67.01
C ASP A 603 9.55 -8.08 67.86
N TYR A 604 9.42 -6.85 67.36
CA TYR A 604 9.85 -5.65 68.08
C TYR A 604 8.64 -4.77 68.38
N SER A 605 8.40 -4.49 69.66
CA SER A 605 7.38 -3.55 70.12
C SER A 605 8.04 -2.35 70.78
N GLU A 606 7.86 -1.17 70.20
CA GLU A 606 8.23 0.09 70.83
C GLU A 606 7.04 0.60 71.66
N SER A 607 7.29 1.00 72.90
CA SER A 607 6.32 1.39 73.92
C SER A 607 5.03 2.03 73.36
N ASN A 608 3.89 1.35 73.54
CA ASN A 608 2.53 1.69 73.11
C ASN A 608 2.23 1.70 71.58
N LYS A 609 3.00 1.04 70.72
CA LYS A 609 2.67 0.83 69.30
C LYS A 609 2.58 -0.65 68.90
N LYS A 610 1.89 -0.92 67.77
CA LYS A 610 1.74 -2.25 67.14
C LYS A 610 3.11 -2.94 66.98
N SER A 611 3.18 -4.24 67.25
CA SER A 611 4.37 -5.08 67.07
C SER A 611 4.81 -5.08 65.59
N ILE A 612 6.08 -4.73 65.33
CA ILE A 612 6.69 -4.75 64.00
C ILE A 612 7.55 -6.01 63.90
N LYS A 613 7.35 -6.80 62.85
CA LYS A 613 8.21 -7.95 62.52
C LYS A 613 9.49 -7.45 61.84
N ILE A 614 10.64 -7.82 62.40
CA ILE A 614 11.97 -7.53 61.86
C ILE A 614 12.56 -8.83 61.31
N ALA A 615 12.83 -8.86 60.02
CA ALA A 615 13.55 -9.95 59.37
C ALA A 615 15.06 -9.79 59.59
N GLY A 616 15.64 -10.69 60.37
CA GLY A 616 17.08 -10.82 60.57
C GLY A 616 17.69 -11.76 59.53
N GLY A 617 18.63 -11.26 58.75
CA GLY A 617 19.22 -12.01 57.64
C GLY A 617 20.69 -11.65 57.38
N LYS A 618 21.26 -12.28 56.36
CA LYS A 618 22.63 -12.01 55.89
C LYS A 618 22.64 -11.80 54.38
N CYS A 619 23.34 -10.76 53.93
CA CYS A 619 23.48 -10.49 52.51
C CYS A 619 24.42 -11.51 51.85
N VAL A 620 23.92 -12.24 50.85
CA VAL A 620 24.63 -13.32 50.15
C VAL A 620 25.39 -12.77 48.96
N GLU A 621 24.74 -11.89 48.19
CA GLU A 621 25.25 -11.34 46.94
C GLU A 621 24.87 -9.86 46.81
N GLY A 622 25.76 -9.07 46.19
CA GLY A 622 25.55 -7.64 45.97
C GLY A 622 25.53 -6.80 47.25
N HIS A 623 24.63 -5.82 47.29
CA HIS A 623 24.39 -4.97 48.45
C HIS A 623 22.90 -4.62 48.56
N LEU A 624 22.43 -4.35 49.78
CA LEU A 624 21.06 -3.88 50.02
C LEU A 624 21.10 -2.37 50.25
N ASP A 625 20.33 -1.60 49.48
CA ASP A 625 20.15 -0.17 49.70
C ASP A 625 18.71 0.12 50.14
N ARG A 626 18.56 0.81 51.26
CA ARG A 626 17.27 1.19 51.83
C ARG A 626 16.38 1.97 50.85
N LYS A 627 16.95 2.73 49.91
CA LYS A 627 16.18 3.56 48.96
C LYS A 627 15.54 2.78 47.82
N LEU A 628 15.97 1.54 47.61
CA LEU A 628 15.55 0.70 46.50
C LEU A 628 14.35 -0.17 46.88
N LYS A 629 13.79 -0.86 45.89
CA LYS A 629 12.62 -1.71 46.09
C LYS A 629 13.06 -3.13 46.47
N PHE A 630 12.21 -3.80 47.24
CA PHE A 630 12.47 -5.14 47.74
C PHE A 630 11.37 -6.12 47.31
N LYS A 631 11.78 -7.35 47.03
CA LYS A 631 10.93 -8.48 46.68
C LYS A 631 11.24 -9.63 47.61
N LEU A 632 10.19 -10.24 48.18
CA LEU A 632 10.31 -11.39 49.07
C LEU A 632 9.99 -12.66 48.28
N VAL A 633 10.96 -13.57 48.21
CA VAL A 633 10.88 -14.82 47.44
C VAL A 633 10.93 -16.02 48.37
N ARG A 634 9.98 -16.95 48.24
CA ARG A 634 9.93 -18.21 49.00
C ARG A 634 9.80 -19.36 48.02
N ASN A 635 10.69 -20.35 48.12
CA ASN A 635 10.72 -21.51 47.22
C ASN A 635 10.76 -21.16 45.71
N GLY A 636 11.34 -20.00 45.37
CA GLY A 636 11.43 -19.52 43.99
C GLY A 636 10.25 -18.66 43.50
N GLU A 637 9.17 -18.55 44.27
CA GLU A 637 8.01 -17.69 43.94
C GLU A 637 8.04 -16.38 44.72
N SER A 638 7.63 -15.29 44.08
CA SER A 638 7.51 -13.98 44.72
C SER A 638 6.21 -13.84 45.50
N ILE A 639 6.33 -13.73 46.82
CA ILE A 639 5.17 -13.53 47.71
C ILE A 639 4.75 -12.07 47.68
N VAL A 640 5.74 -11.16 47.68
CA VAL A 640 5.51 -9.72 47.73
C VAL A 640 6.50 -9.00 46.83
N GLU A 641 6.00 -8.02 46.08
CA GLU A 641 6.74 -7.21 45.13
C GLU A 641 6.57 -5.72 45.45
N ASN A 642 7.53 -4.89 45.04
CA ASN A 642 7.53 -3.44 45.23
C ASN A 642 7.47 -2.96 46.70
N GLU A 643 8.03 -3.72 47.65
CA GLU A 643 8.06 -3.29 49.05
C GLU A 643 9.16 -2.25 49.31
N ILE A 644 8.87 -1.34 50.25
CA ILE A 644 9.78 -0.27 50.68
C ILE A 644 10.30 -0.61 52.08
N CYS A 645 11.58 -0.31 52.31
CA CYS A 645 12.23 -0.55 53.58
C CYS A 645 11.90 0.55 54.61
N LYS A 646 11.21 0.19 55.69
CA LYS A 646 10.91 1.10 56.80
C LYS A 646 12.12 1.38 57.69
N SER A 647 12.93 0.36 57.99
CA SER A 647 14.17 0.50 58.76
C SER A 647 15.13 -0.62 58.39
N LEU A 648 16.40 -0.23 58.24
CA LEU A 648 17.51 -1.10 57.89
C LEU A 648 18.59 -0.89 58.94
N LYS A 649 18.81 -1.88 59.80
CA LYS A 649 19.74 -1.78 60.94
C LYS A 649 20.82 -2.84 60.85
N HIS A 650 22.05 -2.44 61.14
CA HIS A 650 23.12 -3.36 61.46
C HIS A 650 23.42 -3.23 62.96
N LEU A 651 23.24 -4.32 63.71
CA LEU A 651 23.31 -4.35 65.17
C LEU A 651 22.31 -3.35 65.81
N LYS A 652 22.76 -2.17 66.21
CA LYS A 652 21.94 -1.10 66.81
C LYS A 652 21.92 0.20 66.01
N GLN A 653 22.68 0.27 64.90
CA GLN A 653 22.81 1.48 64.09
C GLN A 653 21.94 1.36 62.83
N ASP A 654 21.16 2.40 62.53
CA ASP A 654 20.50 2.52 61.23
C ASP A 654 21.56 2.78 60.15
N VAL A 655 21.52 1.96 59.10
CA VAL A 655 22.45 2.00 57.97
C VAL A 655 21.69 2.16 56.66
N ASN A 656 22.26 2.92 55.73
CA ASN A 656 21.66 3.11 54.41
C ASN A 656 21.94 1.93 53.47
N THR A 657 23.12 1.33 53.59
CA THR A 657 23.56 0.22 52.73
C THR A 657 24.20 -0.91 53.54
N ILE A 658 23.93 -2.15 53.15
CA ILE A 658 24.54 -3.35 53.72
C ILE A 658 25.33 -4.07 52.62
N LYS A 659 26.61 -4.33 52.90
CA LYS A 659 27.51 -5.03 51.98
C LYS A 659 27.38 -6.55 52.12
N ARG A 660 27.92 -7.27 51.14
CA ARG A 660 28.02 -8.73 51.14
C ARG A 660 28.58 -9.28 52.45
N ASN A 661 28.02 -10.40 52.91
CA ASN A 661 28.37 -11.12 54.13
C ASN A 661 28.14 -10.38 55.45
N VAL A 662 27.42 -9.25 55.44
CA VAL A 662 27.05 -8.51 56.66
C VAL A 662 25.62 -8.90 57.08
N GLU A 663 25.43 -9.11 58.39
CA GLU A 663 24.13 -9.39 58.99
C GLU A 663 23.30 -8.11 59.12
N PHE A 664 21.98 -8.22 59.08
CA PHE A 664 21.10 -7.07 59.19
C PHE A 664 19.75 -7.40 59.80
N GLY A 665 19.08 -6.37 60.31
CA GLY A 665 17.66 -6.36 60.61
C GLY A 665 16.92 -5.47 59.60
N PHE A 666 15.93 -6.05 58.92
CA PHE A 666 15.09 -5.39 57.93
C PHE A 666 13.65 -5.33 58.42
N ALA A 667 13.04 -4.15 58.38
CA ALA A 667 11.63 -3.96 58.69
C ALA A 667 10.87 -3.49 57.43
N PHE A 668 9.82 -4.22 57.08
CA PHE A 668 8.91 -3.87 55.99
C PHE A 668 8.02 -2.68 56.38
N GLU A 669 7.64 -1.86 55.41
CA GLU A 669 6.69 -0.77 55.62
C GLU A 669 5.26 -1.28 55.72
N ASN A 670 4.86 -2.22 54.86
CA ASN A 670 3.57 -2.89 54.95
C ASN A 670 3.58 -4.01 56.01
N LEU A 671 2.70 -3.87 57.01
CA LEU A 671 2.52 -4.89 58.08
C LEU A 671 1.78 -6.15 57.62
N SER A 672 1.30 -6.21 56.37
CA SER A 672 0.63 -7.40 55.81
C SER A 672 1.60 -8.52 55.42
N VAL A 673 2.91 -8.25 55.45
CA VAL A 673 3.95 -9.19 55.04
C VAL A 673 4.51 -9.94 56.24
N GLU A 674 4.39 -11.26 56.22
CA GLU A 674 4.99 -12.14 57.24
C GLU A 674 6.23 -12.87 56.68
N PRO A 675 7.44 -12.32 56.89
CA PRO A 675 8.65 -13.04 56.54
C PRO A 675 8.78 -14.30 57.40
N LYS A 676 9.33 -15.38 56.83
CA LYS A 676 9.67 -16.62 57.53
C LYS A 676 11.18 -16.88 57.43
N SER A 677 11.69 -17.68 58.34
CA SER A 677 13.05 -18.21 58.24
C SER A 677 13.18 -19.08 56.99
N GLY A 678 14.21 -18.84 56.18
CA GLY A 678 14.44 -19.49 54.90
C GLY A 678 13.94 -18.72 53.67
N ASP A 679 13.29 -17.56 53.85
CA ASP A 679 12.89 -16.69 52.74
C ASP A 679 14.09 -15.91 52.18
N LYS A 680 14.03 -15.55 50.89
CA LYS A 680 15.01 -14.74 50.19
C LYS A 680 14.49 -13.31 50.01
N LEU A 681 15.30 -12.34 50.37
CA LEU A 681 15.06 -10.92 50.16
C LEU A 681 15.90 -10.43 48.98
N VAL A 682 15.23 -10.01 47.92
CA VAL A 682 15.85 -9.51 46.69
C VAL A 682 15.70 -8.00 46.62
N CYS A 683 16.81 -7.29 46.53
CA CYS A 683 16.87 -5.84 46.32
C CYS A 683 17.09 -5.57 44.84
N TYR A 684 16.20 -4.78 44.23
CA TYR A 684 16.27 -4.45 42.82
C TYR A 684 16.00 -2.96 42.57
N SER A 685 16.57 -2.45 41.47
CA SER A 685 16.23 -1.12 40.95
C SER A 685 15.47 -1.28 39.65
N THR A 686 14.43 -0.47 39.48
CA THR A 686 13.70 -0.37 38.23
C THR A 686 14.41 0.63 37.33
N LYS A 687 14.94 0.19 36.19
CA LYS A 687 15.40 1.08 35.12
C LYS A 687 14.42 1.02 33.95
N MET A 688 14.12 2.19 33.38
CA MET A 688 13.35 2.28 32.15
C MET A 688 14.27 1.96 30.97
N VAL A 689 14.05 0.83 30.32
CA VAL A 689 14.83 0.38 29.16
C VAL A 689 13.92 0.32 27.93
N ARG A 690 14.41 0.75 26.78
CA ARG A 690 13.68 0.61 25.51
C ARG A 690 13.77 -0.83 25.04
N VAL A 691 12.64 -1.46 24.78
CA VAL A 691 12.63 -2.78 24.15
C VAL A 691 12.94 -2.59 22.66
N PRO A 692 14.05 -3.15 22.14
CA PRO A 692 14.35 -3.05 20.72
C PRO A 692 13.29 -3.81 19.92
N ILE A 693 12.86 -3.19 18.82
CA ILE A 693 11.94 -3.78 17.86
C ILE A 693 12.75 -4.77 17.03
N GLN A 694 12.40 -6.06 17.17
CA GLN A 694 12.95 -7.13 16.37
C GLN A 694 12.18 -7.22 15.06
N TRP A 695 12.50 -6.35 14.12
CA TRP A 695 11.97 -6.42 12.77
C TRP A 695 12.95 -7.16 11.85
N ASN A 696 12.54 -8.34 11.40
CA ASN A 696 13.26 -9.09 10.38
C ASN A 696 12.84 -8.61 9.00
N LEU A 697 13.79 -8.10 8.23
CA LEU A 697 13.54 -7.54 6.89
C LEU A 697 13.29 -8.63 5.83
N GLY A 698 13.47 -9.91 6.18
CA GLY A 698 13.27 -11.03 5.26
C GLY A 698 14.40 -11.20 4.23
N PHE A 699 15.53 -10.52 4.41
CA PHE A 699 16.74 -10.63 3.59
C PHE A 699 18.02 -10.40 4.38
#